data_AF-A0A941X377-F1
#
_entry.id   AF-A0A941X377-F1
#
_cell.length_a   1.000
_cell.length_b   1.000
_cell.length_c   1.000
_cell.angle_alpha   90.00
_cell.angle_beta   90.00
_cell.angle_gamma   90.00
#
_symmetry.space_group_name_H-M   'P 1'
#
loop_
_entity.id
_entity.type
_entity.pdbx_description
1 polymer ?
#
loop_
_entity_poly.entity_id
_entity_poly.type
_entity_poly.pdbx_seq_one_letter_code
_entity_poly.pdbx_strand_id
1 'polypeptide(L)'
;MRLWKWLKLGFDQTFSGAWWKQLLWLTSVIVFFFAGMYILRPQVGISPQTENVFTSPAEQETQKLNFWDLVELFIDPGGFANQKEVNRPYALLVVLAGMLLLTGILISVFSNMLERRVERFRKGDSHYAFSNHIIILGIDDMVPYLIQQLRRNAEYKKCDIVVLTVEDTEQVRLKFHAELNRKEERRLVILHGRRDSKEELKKARVHKAEKLFILGEANEYDRDSLNIDCVKRVAEICEQTKRKKPLCCHVLFEYQGTFSVFQVSDISQQIKQYIEFTPFNFYEIWARRVLVKCSAESNGTIHYFPLDRGGISENSENYVHLVIIGMTRMGIALAIEAAHIAHFPNFKTHRKKTRITFIDREARREMDFFMGRYRHLFDLSEARFMDCEQDKTFHPCPRTSTADFIDLEWDFIQGRAESEPVQTLLGQWSGEKDKLLTIAICFNFPHTSLALGLYLPDAVYAHQVPVLIRQETSDTILQIVNSSIKYQALRPFGMVNRCYDLTMENLYLPKYINYVYDYFYQHGVNPPDLPSEKELTEKWNKLRVVKQWSNIYNASSIATKLRSIGIALPMKDRMRELTPHEIAILAEVEHNRWNVEELLMGYRTVTPEEEKEIEKNIELKNVYKEKRTAHYDIRPYEDLRSDESGRCANVYDISITSAIPLILNHIHTQTDQVED
;
A
#
# COMPACT_ATOMS: atom_id res chain seq x y z
N MET A 1 38.60 -1.12 -45.98
CA MET A 1 37.24 -0.72 -45.54
C MET A 1 36.74 -1.44 -44.27
N ARG A 2 36.83 -2.78 -44.17
CA ARG A 2 36.40 -3.54 -42.96
C ARG A 2 37.20 -3.24 -41.68
N LEU A 3 38.53 -3.10 -41.77
CA LEU A 3 39.39 -2.78 -40.63
C LEU A 3 39.08 -1.39 -40.03
N TRP A 4 38.83 -0.41 -40.89
CA TRP A 4 38.52 0.97 -40.49
C TRP A 4 37.13 1.07 -39.84
N LYS A 5 36.14 0.32 -40.37
CA LYS A 5 34.83 0.16 -39.74
C LYS A 5 34.94 -0.51 -38.37
N TRP A 6 35.78 -1.55 -38.23
CA TRP A 6 36.01 -2.26 -36.97
C TRP A 6 36.71 -1.37 -35.93
N LEU A 7 37.74 -0.62 -36.32
CA LEU A 7 38.42 0.35 -35.44
C LEU A 7 37.48 1.48 -35.02
N LYS A 8 36.68 2.02 -35.95
CA LYS A 8 35.69 3.07 -35.64
C LYS A 8 34.61 2.57 -34.69
N LEU A 9 34.05 1.38 -34.93
CA LEU A 9 33.10 0.74 -34.01
C LEU A 9 33.72 0.44 -32.64
N GLY A 10 34.96 -0.04 -32.60
CA GLY A 10 35.69 -0.27 -31.36
C GLY A 10 35.93 1.02 -30.58
N PHE A 11 36.32 2.09 -31.26
CA PHE A 11 36.46 3.42 -30.68
C PHE A 11 35.12 3.94 -30.15
N ASP A 12 34.08 3.91 -30.98
CA ASP A 12 32.74 4.37 -30.61
C ASP A 12 32.17 3.57 -29.43
N GLN A 13 32.34 2.24 -29.39
CA GLN A 13 31.90 1.38 -28.27
C GLN A 13 32.71 1.58 -26.98
N THR A 14 34.00 1.92 -27.09
CA THR A 14 34.86 2.20 -25.93
C THR A 14 34.51 3.55 -25.34
N PHE A 15 34.29 4.55 -26.19
CA PHE A 15 33.93 5.91 -25.77
C PHE A 15 32.44 6.09 -25.45
N SER A 16 31.54 5.22 -25.91
CA SER A 16 30.13 5.19 -25.47
C SER A 16 29.86 4.22 -24.29
N GLY A 17 30.81 3.31 -24.01
CA GLY A 17 30.66 2.26 -23.02
C GLY A 17 30.99 2.66 -21.57
N ALA A 18 31.28 1.66 -20.74
CA ALA A 18 31.59 1.84 -19.32
C ALA A 18 32.92 2.57 -19.09
N TRP A 19 32.99 3.37 -18.01
CA TRP A 19 34.13 4.26 -17.69
C TRP A 19 35.49 3.56 -17.67
N TRP A 20 35.55 2.32 -17.17
CA TRP A 20 36.77 1.54 -17.09
C TRP A 20 37.37 1.21 -18.47
N LYS A 21 36.54 1.18 -19.54
CA LYS A 21 37.01 0.96 -20.91
C LYS A 21 37.76 2.18 -21.46
N GLN A 22 37.28 3.38 -21.16
CA GLN A 22 37.95 4.63 -21.53
C GLN A 22 39.28 4.77 -20.79
N LEU A 23 39.28 4.45 -19.49
CA LEU A 23 40.49 4.46 -18.67
C LEU A 23 41.51 3.43 -19.17
N LEU A 24 41.06 2.20 -19.46
CA LEU A 24 41.92 1.16 -20.03
C LEU A 24 42.53 1.58 -21.37
N TRP A 25 41.73 2.13 -22.27
CA TRP A 25 42.22 2.61 -23.55
C TRP A 25 43.31 3.67 -23.37
N LEU A 26 43.08 4.65 -22.49
CA LEU A 26 44.06 5.69 -22.22
C LEU A 26 45.33 5.15 -21.55
N THR A 27 45.20 4.24 -20.58
CA THR A 27 46.35 3.56 -19.99
C THR A 27 47.11 2.72 -21.02
N SER A 28 46.42 2.07 -21.96
CA SER A 28 47.07 1.35 -23.07
C SER A 28 47.84 2.31 -23.96
N VAL A 29 47.29 3.49 -24.31
CA VAL A 29 48.00 4.51 -25.10
C VAL A 29 49.27 4.98 -24.38
N ILE A 30 49.19 5.24 -23.07
CA ILE A 30 50.35 5.64 -22.26
C ILE A 30 51.39 4.52 -22.20
N VAL A 31 50.98 3.27 -21.98
CA VAL A 31 51.88 2.11 -21.95
C VAL A 31 52.55 1.90 -23.33
N PHE A 32 51.79 2.00 -24.42
CA PHE A 32 52.34 1.93 -25.78
C PHE A 32 53.30 3.07 -26.07
N PHE A 33 53.03 4.28 -25.56
CA PHE A 33 53.94 5.41 -25.66
C PHE A 33 55.27 5.12 -24.95
N PHE A 34 55.25 4.70 -23.68
CA PHE A 34 56.46 4.36 -22.94
C PHE A 34 57.20 3.14 -23.53
N ALA A 35 56.48 2.12 -24.00
CA ALA A 35 57.07 0.96 -24.68
C ALA A 35 57.73 1.36 -26.01
N GLY A 36 57.07 2.22 -26.80
CA GLY A 36 57.64 2.79 -28.02
C GLY A 36 58.88 3.63 -27.74
N MET A 37 58.85 4.47 -26.70
CA MET A 37 60.01 5.25 -26.27
C MET A 37 61.18 4.36 -25.80
N TYR A 38 60.88 3.27 -25.10
CA TYR A 38 61.86 2.27 -24.70
C TYR A 38 62.49 1.53 -25.90
N ILE A 39 61.70 1.21 -26.93
CA ILE A 39 62.16 0.55 -28.16
C ILE A 39 62.93 1.52 -29.07
N LEU A 40 62.56 2.80 -29.12
CA LEU A 40 63.24 3.84 -29.89
C LEU A 40 64.57 4.28 -29.28
N ARG A 41 64.83 3.90 -28.02
CA ARG A 41 66.07 4.19 -27.29
C ARG A 41 67.34 3.90 -28.11
N PRO A 42 67.51 2.74 -28.78
CA PRO A 42 68.74 2.42 -29.51
C PRO A 42 68.94 3.19 -30.82
N GLN A 43 67.87 3.64 -31.49
CA GLN A 43 67.95 4.26 -32.83
C GLN A 43 68.32 5.75 -32.82
N VAL A 44 68.27 6.41 -31.65
CA VAL A 44 68.68 7.82 -31.46
C VAL A 44 70.12 7.92 -30.91
N GLY A 45 70.89 6.81 -30.91
CA GLY A 45 72.27 6.78 -30.41
C GLY A 45 72.42 6.38 -28.94
N ILE A 46 71.52 5.52 -28.42
CA ILE A 46 71.58 5.05 -27.02
C ILE A 46 71.68 3.51 -26.99
N SER A 47 72.90 2.98 -27.06
CA SER A 47 73.17 1.53 -26.88
C SER A 47 72.82 1.05 -25.45
N PRO A 48 72.26 -0.17 -25.28
CA PRO A 48 72.04 -0.77 -23.97
C PRO A 48 73.37 -1.18 -23.33
N GLN A 49 73.62 -0.85 -22.06
CA GLN A 49 74.73 -1.47 -21.35
C GLN A 49 74.32 -2.87 -20.91
N THR A 50 75.00 -3.89 -21.43
CA THR A 50 75.28 -5.12 -20.68
C THR A 50 76.25 -4.79 -19.56
N GLU A 51 75.98 -5.31 -18.36
CA GLU A 51 76.83 -5.16 -17.19
C GLU A 51 78.28 -5.60 -17.47
N ASN A 52 79.18 -4.92 -16.76
CA ASN A 52 80.62 -5.17 -16.57
C ASN A 52 81.55 -4.64 -17.68
N VAL A 53 82.29 -3.58 -17.35
CA VAL A 53 83.77 -3.54 -17.24
C VAL A 53 84.21 -2.08 -16.98
N PHE A 54 85.17 -1.95 -16.06
CA PHE A 54 86.00 -0.80 -15.67
C PHE A 54 86.04 0.37 -16.70
N THR A 55 85.59 1.57 -16.30
CA THR A 55 85.80 2.81 -17.08
C THR A 55 86.82 3.74 -16.41
N SER A 56 87.68 4.31 -17.26
CA SER A 56 88.65 5.36 -16.95
C SER A 56 87.96 6.73 -16.70
N PRO A 57 88.63 7.72 -16.10
CA PRO A 57 87.99 8.96 -15.64
C PRO A 57 87.62 9.99 -16.74
N ALA A 58 87.67 9.62 -18.04
CA ALA A 58 87.42 10.54 -19.16
C ALA A 58 86.09 10.33 -19.91
N GLU A 59 85.21 9.42 -19.47
CA GLU A 59 83.90 9.15 -20.12
C GLU A 59 82.68 9.56 -19.27
N GLN A 60 82.79 10.60 -18.43
CA GLN A 60 81.69 11.01 -17.53
C GLN A 60 80.57 11.85 -18.17
N GLU A 61 80.57 12.11 -19.49
CA GLU A 61 79.63 13.09 -20.06
C GLU A 61 78.33 12.58 -20.71
N THR A 62 78.08 11.28 -20.83
CA THR A 62 76.79 10.78 -21.33
C THR A 62 75.91 10.24 -20.19
N GLN A 63 75.32 11.14 -19.41
CA GLN A 63 74.23 10.79 -18.49
C GLN A 63 73.00 10.44 -19.35
N LYS A 64 72.79 9.14 -19.56
CA LYS A 64 71.62 8.60 -20.27
C LYS A 64 70.38 8.81 -19.40
N LEU A 65 69.26 9.29 -19.97
CA LEU A 65 68.00 9.38 -19.21
C LEU A 65 67.61 8.00 -18.69
N ASN A 66 67.36 7.94 -17.39
CA ASN A 66 66.75 6.79 -16.74
C ASN A 66 65.23 6.80 -16.99
N PHE A 67 64.60 5.65 -16.81
CA PHE A 67 63.14 5.52 -16.97
C PHE A 67 62.38 6.52 -16.08
N TRP A 68 62.87 6.75 -14.85
CA TRP A 68 62.26 7.69 -13.92
C TRP A 68 62.38 9.15 -14.37
N ASP A 69 63.48 9.53 -15.02
CA ASP A 69 63.64 10.87 -15.60
C ASP A 69 62.63 11.11 -16.74
N LEU A 70 62.31 10.06 -17.51
CA LEU A 70 61.28 10.13 -18.55
C LEU A 70 59.88 10.26 -17.96
N VAL A 71 59.60 9.56 -16.87
CA VAL A 71 58.33 9.67 -16.15
C VAL A 71 58.20 11.06 -15.51
N GLU A 72 59.28 11.59 -14.93
CA GLU A 72 59.33 12.94 -14.37
C GLU A 72 59.07 14.00 -15.44
N LEU A 73 59.76 13.96 -16.59
CA LEU A 73 59.51 14.88 -17.71
C LEU A 73 58.12 14.74 -18.33
N PHE A 74 57.53 13.54 -18.29
CA PHE A 74 56.19 13.29 -18.81
C PHE A 74 55.11 13.90 -17.91
N ILE A 75 55.31 13.89 -16.60
CA ILE A 75 54.36 14.43 -15.62
C ILE A 75 54.58 15.93 -15.41
N ASP A 76 55.83 16.37 -15.36
CA ASP A 76 56.22 17.75 -15.12
C ASP A 76 57.16 18.28 -16.23
N PRO A 77 56.65 19.13 -17.13
CA PRO A 77 57.45 19.83 -18.14
C PRO A 77 58.60 20.69 -17.57
N GLY A 78 58.53 21.09 -16.29
CA GLY A 78 59.53 21.94 -15.63
C GLY A 78 60.94 21.34 -15.64
N GLY A 79 61.07 20.02 -15.66
CA GLY A 79 62.35 19.31 -15.75
C GLY A 79 63.06 19.44 -17.10
N PHE A 80 62.41 19.97 -18.14
CA PHE A 80 62.99 20.14 -19.48
C PHE A 80 64.20 21.09 -19.50
N ALA A 81 64.18 22.14 -18.67
CA ALA A 81 65.25 23.12 -18.60
C ALA A 81 66.60 22.54 -18.12
N ASN A 82 66.56 21.42 -17.38
CA ASN A 82 67.72 20.77 -16.81
C ASN A 82 68.33 19.69 -17.73
N GLN A 83 67.86 19.56 -18.97
CA GLN A 83 68.31 18.52 -19.92
C GLN A 83 69.52 18.95 -20.78
N LYS A 84 70.49 18.04 -20.92
CA LYS A 84 71.66 18.18 -21.82
C LYS A 84 71.24 18.32 -23.29
N GLU A 85 72.00 19.07 -24.09
CA GLU A 85 71.62 19.42 -25.48
C GLU A 85 71.31 18.20 -26.37
N VAL A 86 72.05 17.11 -26.20
CA VAL A 86 71.89 15.84 -26.94
C VAL A 86 70.51 15.20 -26.69
N ASN A 87 69.95 15.39 -25.50
CA ASN A 87 68.69 14.77 -25.09
C ASN A 87 67.47 15.68 -25.31
N ARG A 88 67.67 16.97 -25.63
CA ARG A 88 66.59 17.96 -25.81
C ARG A 88 65.50 17.55 -26.82
N PRO A 89 65.79 17.03 -28.02
CA PRO A 89 64.71 16.67 -28.96
C PRO A 89 63.87 15.49 -28.46
N TYR A 90 64.50 14.53 -27.77
CA TYR A 90 63.82 13.38 -27.19
C TYR A 90 63.00 13.77 -25.95
N ALA A 91 63.58 14.60 -25.07
CA ALA A 91 62.91 15.20 -23.93
C ALA A 91 61.72 16.07 -24.34
N LEU A 92 61.83 16.83 -25.44
CA LEU A 92 60.75 17.67 -25.96
C LEU A 92 59.56 16.82 -26.43
N LEU A 93 59.82 15.68 -27.07
CA LEU A 93 58.79 14.71 -27.45
C LEU A 93 58.05 14.15 -26.23
N VAL A 94 58.78 13.79 -25.17
CA VAL A 94 58.21 13.30 -23.90
C VAL A 94 57.32 14.37 -23.26
N VAL A 95 57.81 15.62 -23.21
CA VAL A 95 57.10 16.75 -22.60
C VAL A 95 55.84 17.12 -23.40
N LEU A 96 55.92 17.18 -24.73
CA LEU A 96 54.75 17.43 -25.58
C LEU A 96 53.72 16.30 -25.48
N ALA A 97 54.18 15.04 -25.43
CA ALA A 97 53.31 13.90 -25.23
C ALA A 97 52.67 13.91 -23.82
N GLY A 98 53.43 14.25 -22.79
CA GLY A 98 52.96 14.41 -21.42
C GLY A 98 51.89 15.49 -21.30
N MET A 99 52.16 16.68 -21.85
CA MET A 99 51.17 17.76 -21.94
C MET A 99 49.91 17.30 -22.68
N LEU A 100 50.04 16.70 -23.86
CA LEU A 100 48.89 16.27 -24.64
C LEU A 100 48.07 15.16 -23.96
N LEU A 101 48.74 14.12 -23.44
CA LEU A 101 48.09 12.94 -22.86
C LEU A 101 47.55 13.20 -21.46
N LEU A 102 48.30 13.85 -20.57
CA LEU A 102 47.89 14.12 -19.18
C LEU A 102 47.05 15.38 -19.03
N THR A 103 47.43 16.50 -19.65
CA THR A 103 46.68 17.75 -19.46
C THR A 103 45.51 17.88 -20.45
N GLY A 104 45.67 17.39 -21.67
CA GLY A 104 44.61 17.42 -22.68
C GLY A 104 43.63 16.26 -22.52
N ILE A 105 44.07 15.05 -22.88
CA ILE A 105 43.17 13.90 -23.04
C ILE A 105 42.69 13.37 -21.69
N LEU A 106 43.57 13.15 -20.71
CA LEU A 106 43.21 12.58 -19.41
C LEU A 106 42.20 13.47 -18.67
N ILE A 107 42.45 14.78 -18.55
CA ILE A 107 41.51 15.71 -17.90
C ILE A 107 40.16 15.72 -18.64
N SER A 108 40.17 15.75 -19.97
CA SER A 108 38.93 15.69 -20.77
C SER A 108 38.15 14.39 -20.57
N VAL A 109 38.83 13.23 -20.54
CA VAL A 109 38.21 11.93 -20.28
C VAL A 109 37.63 11.89 -18.86
N PHE A 110 38.36 12.36 -17.86
CA PHE A 110 37.87 12.43 -16.47
C PHE A 110 36.68 13.38 -16.32
N SER A 111 36.73 14.57 -16.92
CA SER A 111 35.63 15.54 -16.89
C SER A 111 34.37 14.97 -17.55
N ASN A 112 34.50 14.44 -18.77
CA ASN A 112 33.40 13.79 -19.48
C ASN A 112 32.87 12.55 -18.72
N MET A 113 33.74 11.80 -18.04
CA MET A 113 33.35 10.66 -17.21
C MET A 113 32.50 11.10 -16.02
N LEU A 114 32.93 12.15 -15.30
CA LEU A 114 32.19 12.70 -14.17
C LEU A 114 30.86 13.29 -14.63
N GLU A 115 30.88 14.08 -15.71
CA GLU A 115 29.68 14.70 -16.27
C GLU A 115 28.65 13.63 -16.68
N ARG A 116 29.05 12.60 -17.43
CA ARG A 116 28.16 11.48 -17.80
C ARG A 116 27.68 10.66 -16.61
N ARG A 117 28.45 10.60 -15.51
CA ARG A 117 28.02 9.94 -14.28
C ARG A 117 26.94 10.78 -13.59
N VAL A 118 27.14 12.09 -13.50
CA VAL A 118 26.16 13.04 -12.98
C VAL A 118 24.91 13.06 -13.84
N GLU A 119 25.03 13.10 -15.17
CA GLU A 119 23.88 13.06 -16.08
C GLU A 119 23.08 11.77 -15.99
N ARG A 120 23.73 10.60 -15.90
CA ARG A 120 23.02 9.33 -15.70
C ARG A 120 22.36 9.24 -14.34
N PHE A 121 22.93 9.87 -13.32
CA PHE A 121 22.25 10.00 -12.02
C PHE A 121 21.04 10.91 -12.15
N ARG A 122 21.21 12.09 -12.77
CA ARG A 122 20.18 13.09 -13.03
C ARG A 122 19.00 12.54 -13.83
N LYS A 123 19.27 11.68 -14.83
CA LYS A 123 18.24 11.05 -15.67
C LYS A 123 17.67 9.75 -15.08
N GLY A 124 18.20 9.26 -13.95
CA GLY A 124 17.78 7.98 -13.37
C GLY A 124 18.19 6.73 -14.17
N ASP A 125 19.14 6.84 -15.10
CA ASP A 125 19.67 5.70 -15.91
C ASP A 125 20.91 5.06 -15.25
N SER A 126 20.98 5.14 -13.93
CA SER A 126 22.10 4.64 -13.15
C SER A 126 21.91 3.18 -12.77
N HIS A 127 22.91 2.36 -13.07
CA HIS A 127 22.89 0.94 -12.76
C HIS A 127 23.56 0.68 -11.41
N TYR A 128 22.81 0.09 -10.48
CA TYR A 128 23.29 -0.25 -9.14
C TYR A 128 23.15 -1.74 -8.87
N ALA A 129 24.04 -2.28 -8.04
CA ALA A 129 24.04 -3.67 -7.67
C ALA A 129 23.13 -3.95 -6.46
N PHE A 130 21.85 -3.58 -6.52
CA PHE A 130 20.94 -3.70 -5.38
C PHE A 130 20.80 -5.14 -4.85
N SER A 131 20.66 -5.22 -3.53
CA SER A 131 20.32 -6.41 -2.73
C SER A 131 19.77 -5.94 -1.39
N ASN A 132 18.75 -6.63 -0.84
CA ASN A 132 18.09 -6.22 0.41
C ASN A 132 17.51 -4.80 0.34
N HIS A 133 16.78 -4.52 -0.73
CA HIS A 133 16.17 -3.23 -1.03
C HIS A 133 14.65 -3.34 -1.16
N ILE A 134 13.97 -2.21 -1.03
CA ILE A 134 12.54 -2.07 -1.24
C ILE A 134 12.33 -1.34 -2.55
N ILE A 135 11.40 -1.82 -3.38
CA ILE A 135 11.09 -1.19 -4.65
C ILE A 135 9.68 -0.60 -4.60
N ILE A 136 9.54 0.64 -5.05
CA ILE A 136 8.27 1.32 -5.28
C ILE A 136 8.17 1.57 -6.79
N LEU A 137 7.14 1.00 -7.43
CA LEU A 137 6.87 1.14 -8.85
C LEU A 137 5.74 2.15 -9.07
N GLY A 138 6.10 3.23 -9.75
CA GLY A 138 5.26 4.40 -9.97
C GLY A 138 5.35 5.43 -8.86
N ILE A 139 4.99 6.66 -9.18
CA ILE A 139 4.90 7.76 -8.23
C ILE A 139 3.48 8.31 -8.15
N ASP A 140 3.04 8.50 -6.90
CA ASP A 140 1.77 9.13 -6.54
C ASP A 140 2.01 9.97 -5.26
N ASP A 141 1.04 10.78 -4.85
CA ASP A 141 1.14 11.68 -3.68
C ASP A 141 1.36 10.93 -2.36
N MET A 142 1.06 9.63 -2.32
CA MET A 142 1.30 8.79 -1.14
C MET A 142 2.74 8.31 -0.95
N VAL A 143 3.59 8.39 -1.99
CA VAL A 143 4.96 7.82 -1.97
C VAL A 143 5.86 8.46 -0.91
N PRO A 144 5.91 9.80 -0.76
CA PRO A 144 6.74 10.42 0.28
C PRO A 144 6.42 9.91 1.68
N TYR A 145 5.12 9.82 2.03
CA TYR A 145 4.70 9.30 3.32
C TYR A 145 5.00 7.81 3.49
N LEU A 146 4.82 7.00 2.43
CA LEU A 146 5.24 5.59 2.46
C LEU A 146 6.74 5.47 2.77
N ILE A 147 7.59 6.31 2.16
CA ILE A 147 9.02 6.35 2.46
C ILE A 147 9.27 6.72 3.92
N GLN A 148 8.58 7.73 4.46
CA GLN A 148 8.69 8.09 5.88
C GLN A 148 8.31 6.92 6.79
N GLN A 149 7.22 6.21 6.51
CA GLN A 149 6.80 5.05 7.28
C GLN A 149 7.82 3.91 7.23
N LEU A 150 8.34 3.58 6.04
CA LEU A 150 9.38 2.57 5.87
C LEU A 150 10.67 2.94 6.61
N ARG A 151 11.00 4.24 6.72
CA ARG A 151 12.18 4.72 7.46
C ARG A 151 11.99 4.69 8.98
N ARG A 152 10.75 4.86 9.46
CA ARG A 152 10.40 4.75 10.89
C ARG A 152 10.41 3.29 11.36
N ASN A 153 9.99 2.35 10.51
CA ASN A 153 10.00 0.93 10.84
C ASN A 153 11.44 0.41 11.03
N ALA A 154 11.72 -0.20 12.18
CA ALA A 154 13.04 -0.70 12.55
C ALA A 154 13.58 -1.78 11.59
N GLU A 155 12.70 -2.60 11.03
CA GLU A 155 13.02 -3.67 10.07
C GLU A 155 13.58 -3.10 8.77
N TYR A 156 12.96 -2.04 8.25
CA TYR A 156 13.24 -1.47 6.92
C TYR A 156 14.14 -0.24 6.93
N LYS A 157 14.44 0.33 8.11
CA LYS A 157 15.23 1.55 8.28
C LYS A 157 16.55 1.55 7.50
N LYS A 158 17.21 0.39 7.42
CA LYS A 158 18.50 0.21 6.73
C LYS A 158 18.37 -0.24 5.27
N CYS A 159 17.19 -0.57 4.76
CA CYS A 159 17.02 -0.97 3.37
C CYS A 159 17.25 0.22 2.43
N ASP A 160 17.83 -0.04 1.26
CA ASP A 160 17.81 0.92 0.16
C ASP A 160 16.39 0.98 -0.41
N ILE A 161 15.89 2.18 -0.71
CA ILE A 161 14.58 2.37 -1.32
C ILE A 161 14.80 2.80 -2.77
N VAL A 162 14.21 2.06 -3.70
CA VAL A 162 14.31 2.31 -5.14
C VAL A 162 12.94 2.68 -5.66
N VAL A 163 12.80 3.90 -6.16
CA VAL A 163 11.59 4.37 -6.84
C VAL A 163 11.83 4.27 -8.34
N LEU A 164 11.03 3.47 -9.04
CA LEU A 164 11.05 3.37 -10.50
C LEU A 164 9.80 4.10 -11.04
N THR A 165 9.99 5.11 -11.87
CA THR A 165 8.89 5.90 -12.44
C THR A 165 9.19 6.35 -13.86
N VAL A 166 8.13 6.57 -14.64
CA VAL A 166 8.21 7.20 -15.97
C VAL A 166 8.30 8.73 -15.90
N GLU A 167 8.03 9.33 -14.75
CA GLU A 167 8.13 10.77 -14.56
C GLU A 167 9.58 11.27 -14.67
N ASP A 168 9.72 12.59 -14.84
CA ASP A 168 11.04 13.24 -14.83
C ASP A 168 11.65 13.12 -13.43
N THR A 169 12.75 12.37 -13.35
CA THR A 169 13.40 12.08 -12.06
C THR A 169 13.91 13.32 -11.34
N GLU A 170 14.18 14.43 -12.03
CA GLU A 170 14.54 15.70 -11.38
C GLU A 170 13.34 16.32 -10.67
N GLN A 171 12.16 16.29 -11.30
CA GLN A 171 10.91 16.76 -10.67
C GLN A 171 10.56 15.91 -9.45
N VAL A 172 10.73 14.60 -9.58
CA VAL A 172 10.54 13.65 -8.46
C VAL A 172 11.51 13.94 -7.31
N ARG A 173 12.78 14.23 -7.60
CA ARG A 173 13.76 14.64 -6.57
C ARG A 173 13.33 15.92 -5.88
N LEU A 174 12.90 16.94 -6.62
CA LEU A 174 12.41 18.19 -6.04
C LEU A 174 11.20 17.97 -5.13
N LYS A 175 10.26 17.11 -5.53
CA LYS A 175 9.11 16.71 -4.71
C LYS A 175 9.58 16.06 -3.40
N PHE A 176 10.48 15.10 -3.48
CA PHE A 176 11.02 14.44 -2.28
C PHE A 176 11.82 15.41 -1.39
N HIS A 177 12.59 16.33 -1.96
CA HIS A 177 13.29 17.37 -1.20
C HIS A 177 12.36 18.33 -0.44
N ALA A 178 11.13 18.50 -0.91
CA ALA A 178 10.13 19.33 -0.24
C ALA A 178 9.43 18.61 0.93
N GLU A 179 9.30 17.28 0.85
CA GLU A 179 8.48 16.49 1.79
C GLU A 179 9.30 15.58 2.74
N LEU A 180 10.54 15.24 2.37
CA LEU A 180 11.41 14.35 3.12
C LEU A 180 12.57 15.12 3.75
N ASN A 181 13.09 14.59 4.87
CA ASN A 181 14.30 15.11 5.48
C ASN A 181 15.56 14.42 4.92
N ARG A 182 16.74 15.03 5.13
CA ARG A 182 18.04 14.50 4.66
C ARG A 182 18.35 13.07 5.13
N LYS A 183 17.80 12.64 6.28
CA LYS A 183 18.02 11.27 6.79
C LYS A 183 17.21 10.24 6.00
N GLU A 184 15.98 10.59 5.62
CA GLU A 184 15.07 9.76 4.82
C GLU A 184 15.58 9.58 3.38
N GLU A 185 16.20 10.61 2.81
CA GLU A 185 16.73 10.61 1.44
C GLU A 185 18.05 9.86 1.26
N ARG A 186 18.84 9.66 2.32
CA ARG A 186 20.24 9.18 2.22
C ARG A 186 20.40 7.85 1.45
N ARG A 187 19.37 7.00 1.44
CA ARG A 187 19.33 5.69 0.76
C ARG A 187 18.14 5.59 -0.20
N LEU A 188 17.77 6.71 -0.82
CA LEU A 188 16.72 6.78 -1.82
C LEU A 188 17.34 6.89 -3.21
N VAL A 189 17.02 5.95 -4.08
CA VAL A 189 17.47 5.94 -5.48
C VAL A 189 16.25 6.03 -6.39
N ILE A 190 16.27 7.00 -7.30
CA ILE A 190 15.20 7.20 -8.28
C ILE A 190 15.74 6.75 -9.64
N LEU A 191 15.03 5.81 -10.24
CA LEU A 191 15.30 5.28 -11.57
C LEU A 191 14.20 5.68 -12.52
N HIS A 192 14.59 6.02 -13.74
CA HIS A 192 13.63 6.26 -14.81
C HIS A 192 13.36 4.93 -15.54
N GLY A 193 12.10 4.54 -15.63
CA GLY A 193 11.72 3.33 -16.36
C GLY A 193 10.26 2.96 -16.18
N ARG A 194 9.76 2.15 -17.12
CA ARG A 194 8.36 1.72 -17.11
C ARG A 194 8.20 0.40 -16.36
N ARG A 195 7.13 0.29 -15.55
CA ARG A 195 6.80 -0.93 -14.80
C ARG A 195 6.33 -2.11 -15.66
N ASP A 196 5.97 -1.86 -16.92
CA ASP A 196 5.59 -2.89 -17.89
C ASP A 196 6.77 -3.46 -18.69
N SER A 197 7.96 -2.88 -18.54
CA SER A 197 9.19 -3.35 -19.18
C SER A 197 9.92 -4.37 -18.31
N LYS A 198 10.03 -5.62 -18.80
CA LYS A 198 10.80 -6.68 -18.12
C LYS A 198 12.28 -6.32 -17.97
N GLU A 199 12.84 -5.56 -18.89
CA GLU A 199 14.24 -5.14 -18.85
C GLU A 199 14.49 -4.16 -17.69
N GLU A 200 13.61 -3.17 -17.53
CA GLU A 200 13.71 -2.19 -16.44
C GLU A 200 13.48 -2.84 -15.07
N LEU A 201 12.52 -3.76 -14.95
CA LEU A 201 12.33 -4.54 -13.72
C LEU A 201 13.57 -5.42 -13.39
N LYS A 202 14.23 -5.98 -14.41
CA LYS A 202 15.50 -6.72 -14.23
C LYS A 202 16.64 -5.80 -13.81
N LYS A 203 16.76 -4.60 -14.39
CA LYS A 203 17.74 -3.58 -13.99
C LYS A 203 17.53 -3.12 -12.54
N ALA A 204 16.28 -2.92 -12.12
CA ALA A 204 15.91 -2.61 -10.73
C ALA A 204 16.09 -3.80 -9.76
N ARG A 205 16.41 -5.00 -10.30
CA ARG A 205 16.63 -6.24 -9.56
C ARG A 205 15.46 -6.64 -8.65
N VAL A 206 14.23 -6.61 -9.18
CA VAL A 206 13.00 -6.98 -8.44
C VAL A 206 13.10 -8.34 -7.73
N HIS A 207 13.77 -9.32 -8.35
CA HIS A 207 13.98 -10.66 -7.78
C HIS A 207 14.82 -10.69 -6.49
N LYS A 208 15.57 -9.64 -6.15
CA LYS A 208 16.37 -9.51 -4.92
C LYS A 208 15.79 -8.53 -3.90
N ALA A 209 14.64 -7.92 -4.21
CA ALA A 209 13.97 -7.03 -3.28
C ALA A 209 13.46 -7.80 -2.05
N GLU A 210 13.36 -7.12 -0.92
CA GLU A 210 12.67 -7.65 0.27
C GLU A 210 11.16 -7.43 0.16
N LYS A 211 10.76 -6.23 -0.28
CA LYS A 211 9.35 -5.84 -0.46
C LYS A 211 9.18 -5.02 -1.75
N LEU A 212 8.03 -5.17 -2.39
CA LEU A 212 7.64 -4.50 -3.62
C LEU A 212 6.29 -3.79 -3.45
N PHE A 213 6.23 -2.52 -3.82
CA PHE A 213 5.00 -1.74 -3.91
C PHE A 213 4.73 -1.40 -5.37
N ILE A 214 3.56 -1.73 -5.88
CA ILE A 214 3.08 -1.40 -7.22
C ILE A 214 1.94 -0.41 -7.05
N LEU A 215 2.23 0.87 -7.23
CA LEU A 215 1.28 1.96 -7.01
C LEU A 215 0.69 2.46 -8.32
N GLY A 216 1.51 2.49 -9.38
CA GLY A 216 1.16 3.11 -10.64
C GLY A 216 1.56 4.58 -10.67
N GLU A 217 1.38 5.24 -11.82
CA GLU A 217 1.74 6.65 -11.98
C GLU A 217 0.51 7.54 -11.75
N ALA A 218 0.73 8.76 -11.26
CA ALA A 218 -0.33 9.75 -11.09
C ALA A 218 -1.12 9.98 -12.40
N ASN A 219 -2.45 10.03 -12.31
CA ASN A 219 -3.36 10.31 -13.44
C ASN A 219 -3.25 9.36 -14.65
N GLU A 220 -2.86 8.11 -14.41
CA GLU A 220 -2.71 7.10 -15.45
C GLU A 220 -4.03 6.36 -15.75
N TYR A 221 -4.36 6.21 -17.03
CA TYR A 221 -5.51 5.41 -17.46
C TYR A 221 -5.24 3.91 -17.34
N ASP A 222 -6.25 3.11 -17.01
CA ASP A 222 -6.13 1.65 -16.82
C ASP A 222 -5.05 1.22 -15.80
N ARG A 223 -4.78 2.07 -14.79
CA ARG A 223 -3.78 1.84 -13.73
C ARG A 223 -3.86 0.43 -13.14
N ASP A 224 -5.06 -0.03 -12.79
CA ASP A 224 -5.28 -1.33 -12.14
C ASP A 224 -4.89 -2.52 -13.03
N SER A 225 -5.23 -2.45 -14.32
CA SER A 225 -4.84 -3.46 -15.30
C SER A 225 -3.33 -3.53 -15.47
N LEU A 226 -2.67 -2.36 -15.60
CA LEU A 226 -1.22 -2.27 -15.73
C LEU A 226 -0.50 -2.76 -14.46
N ASN A 227 -1.04 -2.50 -13.28
CA ASN A 227 -0.52 -2.98 -12.01
C ASN A 227 -0.56 -4.51 -11.94
N ILE A 228 -1.67 -5.14 -12.32
CA ILE A 228 -1.78 -6.61 -12.40
C ILE A 228 -0.83 -7.21 -13.43
N ASP A 229 -0.68 -6.55 -14.57
CA ASP A 229 0.23 -6.97 -15.61
C ASP A 229 1.71 -6.88 -15.18
N CYS A 230 2.03 -5.92 -14.31
CA CYS A 230 3.32 -5.82 -13.65
C CYS A 230 3.55 -6.99 -12.68
N VAL A 231 2.54 -7.36 -11.87
CA VAL A 231 2.62 -8.54 -10.97
C VAL A 231 2.99 -9.81 -11.75
N LYS A 232 2.33 -10.07 -12.88
CA LYS A 232 2.63 -11.23 -13.74
C LYS A 232 4.09 -11.23 -14.21
N ARG A 233 4.58 -10.09 -14.70
CA ARG A 233 5.96 -9.94 -15.18
C ARG A 233 6.98 -10.13 -14.04
N VAL A 234 6.69 -9.63 -12.85
CA VAL A 234 7.54 -9.84 -11.66
C VAL A 234 7.57 -11.32 -11.27
N ALA A 235 6.43 -12.02 -11.32
CA ALA A 235 6.35 -13.45 -11.01
C ALA A 235 7.23 -14.27 -11.96
N GLU A 236 7.15 -14.01 -13.27
CA GLU A 236 8.00 -14.65 -14.28
C GLU A 236 9.50 -14.38 -14.04
N ILE A 237 9.88 -13.17 -13.61
CA ILE A 237 11.28 -12.85 -13.29
C ILE A 237 11.74 -13.63 -12.05
N CYS A 238 10.90 -13.72 -11.01
CA CYS A 238 11.18 -14.51 -9.81
C CYS A 238 11.28 -16.02 -10.10
N GLU A 239 10.45 -16.52 -11.01
CA GLU A 239 10.50 -17.90 -11.52
C GLU A 239 11.81 -18.17 -12.27
N GLN A 240 12.17 -17.33 -13.25
CA GLN A 240 13.41 -17.44 -14.02
C GLN A 240 14.66 -17.43 -13.13
N THR A 241 14.62 -16.67 -12.04
CA THR A 241 15.72 -16.54 -11.07
C THR A 241 15.66 -17.56 -9.93
N LYS A 242 14.65 -18.45 -9.92
CA LYS A 242 14.40 -19.48 -8.91
C LYS A 242 14.45 -18.93 -7.49
N ARG A 243 13.75 -17.80 -7.26
CA ARG A 243 13.64 -17.20 -5.92
C ARG A 243 12.98 -18.20 -4.97
N LYS A 244 13.59 -18.41 -3.79
CA LYS A 244 13.13 -19.42 -2.81
C LYS A 244 11.94 -18.96 -1.97
N LYS A 245 11.95 -17.70 -1.52
CA LYS A 245 10.89 -17.08 -0.71
C LYS A 245 9.99 -16.25 -1.63
N PRO A 246 8.65 -16.36 -1.56
CA PRO A 246 7.76 -15.46 -2.27
C PRO A 246 8.11 -13.99 -1.98
N LEU A 247 8.02 -13.13 -3.00
CA LEU A 247 8.20 -11.69 -2.84
C LEU A 247 6.90 -11.06 -2.34
N CYS A 248 6.97 -10.36 -1.20
CA CYS A 248 5.85 -9.58 -0.68
C CYS A 248 5.57 -8.40 -1.63
N CYS A 249 4.39 -8.40 -2.25
CA CYS A 249 4.00 -7.47 -3.29
C CYS A 249 2.67 -6.81 -2.94
N HIS A 250 2.74 -5.52 -2.60
CA HIS A 250 1.58 -4.70 -2.31
C HIS A 250 1.14 -3.97 -3.58
N VAL A 251 -0.13 -4.09 -3.92
CA VAL A 251 -0.65 -3.60 -5.20
C VAL A 251 -1.83 -2.68 -4.95
N LEU A 252 -1.70 -1.42 -5.38
CA LEU A 252 -2.76 -0.44 -5.30
C LEU A 252 -3.78 -0.69 -6.42
N PHE A 253 -5.04 -0.77 -6.03
CA PHE A 253 -6.20 -0.68 -6.91
C PHE A 253 -6.88 0.66 -6.69
N GLU A 254 -7.03 1.45 -7.74
CA GLU A 254 -7.70 2.74 -7.70
C GLU A 254 -9.22 2.58 -7.64
N TYR A 255 -9.77 1.63 -8.41
CA TYR A 255 -11.21 1.42 -8.50
C TYR A 255 -11.69 0.32 -7.55
N GLN A 256 -12.83 0.55 -6.90
CA GLN A 256 -13.39 -0.44 -5.98
C GLN A 256 -13.90 -1.70 -6.71
N GLY A 257 -14.33 -1.57 -7.98
CA GLY A 257 -14.81 -2.71 -8.79
C GLY A 257 -13.72 -3.71 -9.14
N THR A 258 -12.52 -3.25 -9.46
CA THR A 258 -11.35 -4.10 -9.70
C THR A 258 -10.84 -4.67 -8.38
N PHE A 259 -10.78 -3.86 -7.32
CA PHE A 259 -10.37 -4.30 -5.99
C PHE A 259 -11.24 -5.46 -5.46
N SER A 260 -12.56 -5.37 -5.57
CA SER A 260 -13.48 -6.40 -5.06
C SER A 260 -13.33 -7.75 -5.75
N VAL A 261 -12.90 -7.79 -7.02
CA VAL A 261 -12.60 -9.06 -7.71
C VAL A 261 -11.51 -9.82 -6.95
N PHE A 262 -10.49 -9.10 -6.46
CA PHE A 262 -9.40 -9.69 -5.67
C PHE A 262 -9.75 -9.91 -4.21
N GLN A 263 -10.98 -9.57 -3.76
CA GLN A 263 -11.47 -9.98 -2.45
C GLN A 263 -12.14 -11.38 -2.51
N VAL A 264 -12.70 -11.74 -3.66
CA VAL A 264 -13.39 -13.03 -3.86
C VAL A 264 -12.53 -14.04 -4.62
N SER A 265 -11.76 -13.57 -5.61
CA SER A 265 -11.00 -14.43 -6.53
C SER A 265 -9.52 -14.47 -6.19
N ASP A 266 -8.99 -15.69 -6.08
CA ASP A 266 -7.56 -15.92 -5.93
C ASP A 266 -6.80 -15.63 -7.23
N ILE A 267 -5.58 -15.08 -7.10
CA ILE A 267 -4.62 -15.07 -8.21
C ILE A 267 -4.19 -16.52 -8.53
N SER A 268 -3.83 -16.78 -9.79
CA SER A 268 -3.33 -18.08 -10.24
C SER A 268 -2.22 -18.65 -9.34
N GLN A 269 -2.25 -19.97 -9.14
CA GLN A 269 -1.31 -20.68 -8.28
C GLN A 269 0.16 -20.50 -8.71
N GLN A 270 0.40 -20.34 -10.01
CA GLN A 270 1.73 -20.05 -10.57
C GLN A 270 2.31 -18.74 -10.02
N ILE A 271 1.48 -17.71 -9.85
CA ILE A 271 1.93 -16.43 -9.29
C ILE A 271 2.10 -16.55 -7.78
N LYS A 272 1.15 -17.20 -7.07
CA LYS A 272 1.22 -17.41 -5.62
C LYS A 272 2.49 -18.13 -5.15
N GLN A 273 3.08 -18.98 -5.99
CA GLN A 273 4.35 -19.65 -5.69
C GLN A 273 5.52 -18.68 -5.52
N TYR A 274 5.52 -17.55 -6.23
CA TYR A 274 6.64 -16.61 -6.27
C TYR A 274 6.31 -15.23 -5.70
N ILE A 275 5.03 -14.90 -5.54
CA ILE A 275 4.55 -13.62 -5.05
C ILE A 275 3.53 -13.84 -3.94
N GLU A 276 3.79 -13.21 -2.80
CA GLU A 276 2.80 -12.97 -1.76
C GLU A 276 2.06 -11.68 -2.12
N PHE A 277 0.85 -11.83 -2.67
CA PHE A 277 0.09 -10.73 -3.24
C PHE A 277 -0.83 -10.09 -2.17
N THR A 278 -0.67 -8.80 -1.96
CA THR A 278 -1.46 -8.01 -1.02
C THR A 278 -2.15 -6.85 -1.75
N PRO A 279 -3.41 -7.03 -2.20
CA PRO A 279 -4.15 -5.96 -2.84
C PRO A 279 -4.58 -4.94 -1.78
N PHE A 280 -4.59 -3.66 -2.14
CA PHE A 280 -5.20 -2.65 -1.29
C PHE A 280 -5.84 -1.54 -2.12
N ASN A 281 -6.84 -0.87 -1.53
CA ASN A 281 -7.53 0.27 -2.12
C ASN A 281 -7.45 1.47 -1.18
N PHE A 282 -7.25 2.65 -1.76
CA PHE A 282 -7.11 3.91 -1.03
C PHE A 282 -8.33 4.19 -0.13
N TYR A 283 -9.54 4.11 -0.70
CA TYR A 283 -10.78 4.51 -0.05
C TYR A 283 -11.15 3.53 1.07
N GLU A 284 -10.95 2.23 0.85
CA GLU A 284 -11.17 1.18 1.87
C GLU A 284 -10.25 1.34 3.09
N ILE A 285 -8.95 1.60 2.87
CA ILE A 285 -8.02 1.84 3.98
C ILE A 285 -8.47 3.08 4.79
N TRP A 286 -8.87 4.15 4.12
CA TRP A 286 -9.35 5.35 4.80
C TRP A 286 -10.66 5.12 5.55
N ALA A 287 -11.61 4.39 4.97
CA ALA A 287 -12.85 4.02 5.64
C ALA A 287 -12.58 3.23 6.92
N ARG A 288 -11.69 2.22 6.85
CA ARG A 288 -11.26 1.44 8.02
C ARG A 288 -10.55 2.29 9.07
N ARG A 289 -9.70 3.24 8.68
CA ARG A 289 -9.06 4.14 9.66
C ARG A 289 -10.06 5.01 10.41
N VAL A 290 -11.07 5.51 9.71
CA VAL A 290 -12.10 6.38 10.28
C VAL A 290 -13.06 5.59 11.16
N LEU A 291 -13.55 4.44 10.68
CA LEU A 291 -14.66 3.72 11.31
C LEU A 291 -14.21 2.57 12.24
N VAL A 292 -13.06 1.94 11.96
CA VAL A 292 -12.53 0.81 12.74
C VAL A 292 -11.45 1.28 13.70
N LYS A 293 -10.35 1.82 13.17
CA LYS A 293 -9.21 2.30 13.99
C LYS A 293 -9.57 3.53 14.81
N CYS A 294 -10.60 4.27 14.38
CA CYS A 294 -11.06 5.54 14.97
C CYS A 294 -9.92 6.55 15.21
N SER A 295 -8.85 6.46 14.42
CA SER A 295 -7.72 7.38 14.49
C SER A 295 -6.91 7.42 13.19
N ALA A 296 -6.28 8.56 12.94
CA ALA A 296 -5.34 8.73 11.83
C ALA A 296 -4.18 9.63 12.23
N GLU A 297 -2.98 9.29 11.74
CA GLU A 297 -1.81 10.16 11.88
C GLU A 297 -1.92 11.35 10.92
N SER A 298 -1.77 12.56 11.47
CA SER A 298 -1.65 13.82 10.74
C SER A 298 -0.43 14.63 11.24
N ASN A 299 -0.49 15.96 11.30
CA ASN A 299 0.46 16.79 12.06
C ASN A 299 0.31 16.64 13.60
N GLY A 300 -0.63 15.79 14.01
CA GLY A 300 -0.87 15.23 15.33
C GLY A 300 -1.76 13.99 15.16
N THR A 301 -2.39 13.49 16.23
CA THR A 301 -3.35 12.39 16.10
C THR A 301 -4.77 12.94 15.91
N ILE A 302 -5.43 12.56 14.82
CA ILE A 302 -6.86 12.79 14.63
C ILE A 302 -7.58 11.63 15.31
N HIS A 303 -8.47 11.94 16.24
CA HIS A 303 -9.37 10.97 16.87
C HIS A 303 -10.77 11.10 16.29
N TYR A 304 -11.30 10.00 15.78
CA TYR A 304 -12.67 9.90 15.28
C TYR A 304 -13.58 9.29 16.34
N PHE A 305 -14.88 9.56 16.23
CA PHE A 305 -15.88 8.96 17.10
C PHE A 305 -16.38 7.66 16.46
N PRO A 306 -16.39 6.54 17.19
CA PRO A 306 -17.07 5.33 16.74
C PRO A 306 -18.53 5.63 16.41
N LEU A 307 -19.11 4.95 15.41
CA LEU A 307 -20.50 5.16 14.99
C LEU A 307 -21.50 4.95 16.13
N ASP A 308 -21.23 3.95 16.97
CA ASP A 308 -21.96 3.57 18.18
C ASP A 308 -21.59 4.38 19.43
N ARG A 309 -20.67 5.35 19.30
CA ARG A 309 -20.13 6.16 20.39
C ARG A 309 -19.50 5.30 21.49
N GLY A 310 -20.28 4.98 22.53
CA GLY A 310 -19.88 4.19 23.69
C GLY A 310 -20.34 2.73 23.65
N GLY A 311 -21.11 2.33 22.63
CA GLY A 311 -21.70 1.01 22.50
C GLY A 311 -23.23 1.03 22.54
N ILE A 312 -23.83 0.04 21.88
CA ILE A 312 -25.29 -0.16 21.84
C ILE A 312 -25.59 -1.53 22.46
N SER A 313 -26.10 -1.54 23.69
CA SER A 313 -26.48 -2.78 24.38
C SER A 313 -27.80 -3.36 23.86
N GLU A 314 -28.14 -4.60 24.24
CA GLU A 314 -29.42 -5.23 23.89
C GLU A 314 -30.66 -4.45 24.34
N ASN A 315 -30.56 -3.65 25.39
CA ASN A 315 -31.68 -2.86 25.93
C ASN A 315 -31.66 -1.40 25.48
N SER A 316 -30.80 -1.06 24.52
CA SER A 316 -30.65 0.30 24.02
C SER A 316 -31.75 0.64 23.02
N GLU A 317 -32.38 1.81 23.19
CA GLU A 317 -33.25 2.41 22.17
C GLU A 317 -32.48 3.12 21.05
N ASN A 318 -31.19 3.38 21.29
CA ASN A 318 -30.33 4.09 20.35
C ASN A 318 -29.98 3.24 19.14
N TYR A 319 -29.85 3.87 17.98
CA TYR A 319 -29.37 3.23 16.76
C TYR A 319 -28.43 4.14 15.98
N VAL A 320 -27.56 3.53 15.16
CA VAL A 320 -26.62 4.28 14.33
C VAL A 320 -27.34 4.87 13.13
N HIS A 321 -27.10 6.16 12.88
CA HIS A 321 -27.49 6.81 11.63
C HIS A 321 -26.26 7.47 10.99
N LEU A 322 -25.73 6.86 9.94
CA LEU A 322 -24.62 7.41 9.16
C LEU A 322 -25.17 8.10 7.91
N VAL A 323 -25.00 9.42 7.84
CA VAL A 323 -25.36 10.22 6.67
C VAL A 323 -24.11 10.53 5.87
N ILE A 324 -24.10 10.17 4.60
CA ILE A 324 -22.98 10.37 3.67
C ILE A 324 -23.44 11.33 2.56
N ILE A 325 -22.88 12.53 2.56
CA ILE A 325 -23.12 13.55 1.55
C ILE A 325 -22.07 13.41 0.45
N GLY A 326 -22.53 13.00 -0.74
CA GLY A 326 -21.70 12.69 -1.89
C GLY A 326 -21.51 11.18 -2.07
N MET A 327 -22.18 10.60 -3.06
CA MET A 327 -22.02 9.20 -3.50
C MET A 327 -20.75 9.02 -4.35
N THR A 328 -19.62 9.46 -3.82
CA THR A 328 -18.30 9.32 -4.45
C THR A 328 -17.65 7.98 -4.08
N ARG A 329 -16.50 7.64 -4.70
CA ARG A 329 -15.72 6.45 -4.32
C ARG A 329 -15.43 6.37 -2.81
N MET A 330 -15.14 7.52 -2.18
CA MET A 330 -14.93 7.60 -0.73
C MET A 330 -16.24 7.41 0.05
N GLY A 331 -17.34 8.02 -0.40
CA GLY A 331 -18.64 7.88 0.23
C GLY A 331 -19.14 6.43 0.20
N ILE A 332 -18.98 5.75 -0.94
CA ILE A 332 -19.32 4.34 -1.09
C ILE A 332 -18.45 3.48 -0.17
N ALA A 333 -17.13 3.70 -0.11
CA ALA A 333 -16.25 2.95 0.79
C ALA A 333 -16.64 3.11 2.27
N LEU A 334 -17.01 4.32 2.72
CA LEU A 334 -17.51 4.53 4.09
C LEU A 334 -18.81 3.77 4.36
N ALA A 335 -19.73 3.76 3.41
CA ALA A 335 -20.99 3.03 3.56
C ALA A 335 -20.77 1.52 3.64
N ILE A 336 -19.91 0.97 2.79
CA ILE A 336 -19.59 -0.46 2.77
C ILE A 336 -18.87 -0.87 4.05
N GLU A 337 -17.88 -0.10 4.50
CA GLU A 337 -17.18 -0.40 5.75
C GLU A 337 -18.13 -0.27 6.95
N ALA A 338 -19.02 0.72 6.98
CA ALA A 338 -20.05 0.82 8.02
C ALA A 338 -20.97 -0.41 8.02
N ALA A 339 -21.40 -0.87 6.83
CA ALA A 339 -22.20 -2.07 6.67
C ALA A 339 -21.48 -3.36 7.09
N HIS A 340 -20.14 -3.37 7.19
CA HIS A 340 -19.38 -4.51 7.70
C HIS A 340 -19.23 -4.53 9.22
N ILE A 341 -19.44 -3.41 9.93
CA ILE A 341 -19.09 -3.29 11.35
C ILE A 341 -20.24 -2.83 12.26
N ALA A 342 -21.28 -2.21 11.72
CA ALA A 342 -22.32 -1.53 12.51
C ALA A 342 -23.54 -2.45 12.76
N HIS A 343 -23.28 -3.56 13.44
CA HIS A 343 -24.28 -4.56 13.85
C HIS A 343 -24.41 -4.57 15.36
N PHE A 344 -25.64 -4.62 15.88
CA PHE A 344 -25.89 -4.36 17.30
C PHE A 344 -26.92 -5.32 17.93
N PRO A 345 -26.74 -5.68 19.22
CA PRO A 345 -27.66 -6.55 19.95
C PRO A 345 -29.13 -6.12 19.96
N ASN A 346 -29.41 -4.80 19.96
CA ASN A 346 -30.77 -4.29 20.06
C ASN A 346 -31.61 -4.49 18.79
N PHE A 347 -31.01 -4.97 17.70
CA PHE A 347 -31.78 -5.44 16.55
C PHE A 347 -32.71 -6.60 16.94
N LYS A 348 -32.23 -7.55 17.76
CA LYS A 348 -33.03 -8.70 18.19
C LYS A 348 -34.21 -8.28 19.07
N THR A 349 -33.95 -7.42 20.04
CA THR A 349 -34.88 -7.06 21.12
C THR A 349 -35.84 -5.93 20.73
N HIS A 350 -35.37 -4.93 19.98
CA HIS A 350 -36.11 -3.70 19.65
C HIS A 350 -36.26 -3.47 18.14
N ARG A 351 -35.74 -4.37 17.29
CA ARG A 351 -35.75 -4.25 15.81
C ARG A 351 -35.13 -2.93 15.31
N LYS A 352 -34.16 -2.41 16.07
CA LYS A 352 -33.39 -1.21 15.70
C LYS A 352 -32.35 -1.60 14.66
N LYS A 353 -32.47 -1.03 13.45
CA LYS A 353 -31.53 -1.22 12.34
C LYS A 353 -30.52 -0.07 12.29
N THR A 354 -29.31 -0.34 11.83
CA THR A 354 -28.38 0.72 11.46
C THR A 354 -28.83 1.36 10.15
N ARG A 355 -28.97 2.67 10.15
CA ARG A 355 -29.37 3.45 8.97
C ARG A 355 -28.17 4.05 8.27
N ILE A 356 -28.04 3.78 6.98
CA ILE A 356 -27.04 4.41 6.10
C ILE A 356 -27.79 5.24 5.06
N THR A 357 -27.59 6.56 5.10
CA THR A 357 -28.25 7.51 4.20
C THR A 357 -27.24 8.14 3.27
N PHE A 358 -27.48 8.06 1.96
CA PHE A 358 -26.78 8.86 0.97
C PHE A 358 -27.57 10.13 0.63
N ILE A 359 -26.86 11.25 0.49
CA ILE A 359 -27.39 12.50 -0.04
C ILE A 359 -26.52 12.90 -1.23
N ASP A 360 -27.10 12.99 -2.41
CA ASP A 360 -26.39 13.42 -3.61
C ASP A 360 -27.34 14.11 -4.60
N ARG A 361 -26.82 15.01 -5.43
CA ARG A 361 -27.61 15.64 -6.51
C ARG A 361 -28.05 14.62 -7.54
N GLU A 362 -27.22 13.60 -7.81
CA GLU A 362 -27.48 12.53 -8.77
C GLU A 362 -27.81 11.21 -8.05
N ALA A 363 -28.36 11.27 -6.83
CA ALA A 363 -28.56 10.09 -5.99
C ALA A 363 -29.34 8.97 -6.71
N ARG A 364 -30.29 9.30 -7.60
CA ARG A 364 -31.02 8.28 -8.36
C ARG A 364 -30.10 7.44 -9.23
N ARG A 365 -29.23 8.09 -10.00
CA ARG A 365 -28.31 7.41 -10.91
C ARG A 365 -27.32 6.56 -10.13
N GLU A 366 -26.72 7.14 -9.09
CA GLU A 366 -25.72 6.45 -8.26
C GLU A 366 -26.32 5.31 -7.45
N MET A 367 -27.57 5.46 -6.97
CA MET A 367 -28.34 4.38 -6.33
C MET A 367 -28.53 3.20 -7.28
N ASP A 368 -28.93 3.43 -8.53
CA ASP A 368 -29.15 2.34 -9.49
C ASP A 368 -27.85 1.54 -9.73
N PHE A 369 -26.69 2.22 -9.81
CA PHE A 369 -25.37 1.57 -9.90
C PHE A 369 -25.00 0.81 -8.62
N PHE A 370 -25.17 1.43 -7.45
CA PHE A 370 -24.83 0.85 -6.15
C PHE A 370 -25.67 -0.40 -5.86
N MET A 371 -26.98 -0.30 -6.05
CA MET A 371 -27.91 -1.42 -5.89
C MET A 371 -27.68 -2.51 -6.93
N GLY A 372 -27.36 -2.15 -8.17
CA GLY A 372 -27.01 -3.12 -9.21
C GLY A 372 -25.77 -3.94 -8.84
N ARG A 373 -24.77 -3.30 -8.23
CA ARG A 373 -23.54 -3.94 -7.76
C ARG A 373 -23.79 -4.88 -6.56
N TYR A 374 -24.59 -4.44 -5.60
CA TYR A 374 -24.89 -5.18 -4.36
C TYR A 374 -26.30 -5.77 -4.37
N ARG A 375 -26.73 -6.31 -5.52
CA ARG A 375 -28.10 -6.74 -5.75
C ARG A 375 -28.64 -7.64 -4.64
N HIS A 376 -27.87 -8.65 -4.24
CA HIS A 376 -28.31 -9.62 -3.24
C HIS A 376 -28.49 -9.02 -1.85
N LEU A 377 -27.70 -8.01 -1.48
CA LEU A 377 -27.93 -7.24 -0.25
C LEU A 377 -29.28 -6.53 -0.31
N PHE A 378 -29.59 -5.88 -1.44
CA PHE A 378 -30.83 -5.12 -1.63
C PHE A 378 -32.06 -5.99 -1.90
N ASP A 379 -31.89 -7.25 -2.31
CA ASP A 379 -32.97 -8.23 -2.35
C ASP A 379 -33.53 -8.51 -0.93
N LEU A 380 -32.74 -8.24 0.13
CA LEU A 380 -33.11 -8.48 1.52
C LEU A 380 -33.17 -7.22 2.41
N SER A 381 -32.47 -6.15 2.05
CA SER A 381 -32.40 -4.93 2.86
C SER A 381 -33.56 -3.98 2.56
N GLU A 382 -33.97 -3.22 3.57
CA GLU A 382 -34.90 -2.11 3.35
C GLU A 382 -34.17 -0.93 2.70
N ALA A 383 -34.75 -0.42 1.61
CA ALA A 383 -34.27 0.76 0.92
C ALA A 383 -35.41 1.74 0.67
N ARG A 384 -35.12 3.03 0.73
CA ARG A 384 -36.04 4.13 0.40
C ARG A 384 -35.31 5.18 -0.42
N PHE A 385 -35.98 5.68 -1.46
CA PHE A 385 -35.52 6.80 -2.25
C PHE A 385 -36.43 8.01 -2.03
N MET A 386 -35.86 9.20 -1.91
CA MET A 386 -36.57 10.46 -1.75
C MET A 386 -35.93 11.56 -2.62
N ASP A 387 -36.71 12.19 -3.49
CA ASP A 387 -36.33 13.39 -4.25
C ASP A 387 -36.85 14.63 -3.52
N CYS A 388 -35.93 15.43 -2.97
CA CYS A 388 -36.26 16.63 -2.21
C CYS A 388 -36.74 17.80 -3.08
N GLU A 389 -36.39 17.83 -4.37
CA GLU A 389 -36.81 18.90 -5.28
C GLU A 389 -38.21 18.62 -5.84
N GLN A 390 -38.56 17.35 -6.03
CA GLN A 390 -39.86 16.92 -6.57
C GLN A 390 -40.84 16.41 -5.51
N ASP A 391 -40.44 16.33 -4.25
CA ASP A 391 -41.18 15.73 -3.14
C ASP A 391 -41.74 14.33 -3.47
N LYS A 392 -40.89 13.50 -4.09
CA LYS A 392 -41.24 12.13 -4.50
C LYS A 392 -40.50 11.11 -3.67
N THR A 393 -41.24 10.21 -3.04
CA THR A 393 -40.68 9.10 -2.26
C THR A 393 -41.18 7.76 -2.79
N PHE A 394 -40.29 6.77 -2.87
CA PHE A 394 -40.66 5.38 -3.18
C PHE A 394 -39.66 4.40 -2.57
N HIS A 395 -40.04 3.12 -2.55
CA HIS A 395 -39.15 2.03 -2.14
C HIS A 395 -38.66 1.29 -3.40
N PRO A 396 -37.35 1.28 -3.69
CA PRO A 396 -36.82 0.64 -4.91
C PRO A 396 -36.88 -0.89 -4.85
N CYS A 397 -36.93 -1.47 -3.65
CA CYS A 397 -37.06 -2.92 -3.45
C CYS A 397 -38.48 -3.29 -2.99
N PRO A 398 -39.03 -4.43 -3.44
CA PRO A 398 -40.25 -4.97 -2.86
C PRO A 398 -40.02 -5.30 -1.38
N ARG A 399 -40.88 -4.81 -0.48
CA ARG A 399 -40.89 -5.26 0.92
C ARG A 399 -41.32 -6.74 0.95
N THR A 400 -40.37 -7.65 0.98
CA THR A 400 -40.66 -9.08 1.15
C THR A 400 -40.68 -9.41 2.64
N SER A 401 -41.74 -10.07 3.10
CA SER A 401 -41.88 -10.48 4.51
C SER A 401 -40.88 -11.55 4.96
N THR A 402 -40.12 -12.12 4.03
CA THR A 402 -39.17 -13.22 4.23
C THR A 402 -37.74 -12.74 4.51
N ALA A 403 -37.49 -11.42 4.57
CA ALA A 403 -36.15 -10.83 4.59
C ALA A 403 -35.82 -9.98 5.83
N ASP A 404 -36.66 -9.99 6.88
CA ASP A 404 -36.51 -9.08 8.04
C ASP A 404 -35.45 -9.50 9.08
N PHE A 405 -34.37 -10.15 8.62
CA PHE A 405 -33.22 -10.52 9.46
C PHE A 405 -31.96 -9.72 9.16
N ILE A 406 -31.99 -8.84 8.15
CA ILE A 406 -30.92 -7.88 7.91
C ILE A 406 -31.11 -6.67 8.82
N ASP A 407 -30.08 -6.33 9.58
CA ASP A 407 -30.06 -5.27 10.58
C ASP A 407 -29.62 -3.90 10.02
N LEU A 408 -29.68 -3.74 8.70
CA LEU A 408 -29.34 -2.53 7.97
C LEU A 408 -30.53 -1.97 7.19
N GLU A 409 -30.62 -0.65 7.11
CA GLU A 409 -31.57 0.06 6.26
C GLU A 409 -30.89 1.21 5.48
N TRP A 410 -31.38 1.47 4.27
CA TRP A 410 -30.75 2.38 3.31
C TRP A 410 -31.70 3.49 2.88
N ASP A 411 -31.21 4.73 2.94
CA ASP A 411 -31.93 5.90 2.40
C ASP A 411 -31.10 6.55 1.30
N PHE A 412 -31.72 6.85 0.16
CA PHE A 412 -31.11 7.58 -0.96
C PHE A 412 -31.87 8.88 -1.18
N ILE A 413 -31.23 9.99 -0.90
CA ILE A 413 -31.84 11.32 -0.95
C ILE A 413 -31.25 12.10 -2.11
N GLN A 414 -32.10 12.36 -3.10
CA GLN A 414 -31.75 13.22 -4.22
C GLN A 414 -31.99 14.68 -3.85
N GLY A 415 -30.92 15.47 -3.85
CA GLY A 415 -30.98 16.89 -3.55
C GLY A 415 -29.61 17.49 -3.31
N ARG A 416 -29.52 18.82 -3.39
CA ARG A 416 -28.32 19.56 -3.00
C ARG A 416 -28.26 19.69 -1.49
N ALA A 417 -27.10 19.46 -0.89
CA ALA A 417 -26.93 19.52 0.55
C ALA A 417 -27.19 20.92 1.13
N GLU A 418 -27.05 21.95 0.30
CA GLU A 418 -27.31 23.36 0.62
C GLU A 418 -28.80 23.73 0.52
N SER A 419 -29.65 22.86 -0.03
CA SER A 419 -31.08 23.13 -0.20
C SER A 419 -31.82 23.11 1.14
N GLU A 420 -32.84 23.97 1.28
CA GLU A 420 -33.65 24.07 2.48
C GLU A 420 -34.27 22.74 2.93
N PRO A 421 -34.83 21.88 2.05
CA PRO A 421 -35.36 20.58 2.47
C PRO A 421 -34.30 19.68 3.09
N VAL A 422 -33.11 19.62 2.50
CA VAL A 422 -32.01 18.78 3.01
C VAL A 422 -31.44 19.34 4.31
N GLN A 423 -31.24 20.65 4.40
CA GLN A 423 -30.81 21.32 5.63
C GLN A 423 -31.81 21.12 6.77
N THR A 424 -33.10 21.16 6.47
CA THR A 424 -34.17 20.89 7.46
C THR A 424 -34.10 19.45 7.97
N LEU A 425 -33.91 18.46 7.09
CA LEU A 425 -33.75 17.06 7.46
C LEU A 425 -32.52 16.83 8.36
N LEU A 426 -31.36 17.38 7.99
CA LEU A 426 -30.14 17.29 8.79
C LEU A 426 -30.32 17.92 10.17
N GLY A 427 -31.01 19.06 10.25
CA GLY A 427 -31.33 19.73 11.51
C GLY A 427 -32.24 18.89 12.39
N GLN A 428 -33.31 18.31 11.83
CA GLN A 428 -34.23 17.42 12.54
C GLN A 428 -33.52 16.19 13.10
N TRP A 429 -32.75 15.47 12.26
CA TRP A 429 -32.04 14.26 12.71
C TRP A 429 -31.03 14.54 13.81
N SER A 430 -30.40 15.74 13.81
CA SER A 430 -29.45 16.10 14.86
C SER A 430 -30.08 16.22 16.25
N GLY A 431 -31.39 16.51 16.33
CA GLY A 431 -32.10 16.71 17.60
C GLY A 431 -32.78 15.46 18.17
N GLU A 432 -32.77 14.34 17.44
CA GLU A 432 -33.39 13.08 17.86
C GLU A 432 -32.43 12.30 18.78
N LYS A 433 -32.89 12.02 20.01
CA LYS A 433 -32.03 11.50 21.09
C LYS A 433 -31.60 10.05 20.90
N ASP A 434 -32.43 9.25 20.24
CA ASP A 434 -32.18 7.84 19.94
C ASP A 434 -31.34 7.65 18.67
N LYS A 435 -31.08 8.72 17.91
CA LYS A 435 -30.21 8.68 16.72
C LYS A 435 -28.77 9.01 17.09
N LEU A 436 -27.88 8.03 16.97
CA LEU A 436 -26.44 8.27 16.97
C LEU A 436 -26.01 8.76 15.59
N LEU A 437 -26.29 10.04 15.31
CA LEU A 437 -26.04 10.66 14.01
C LEU A 437 -24.54 10.92 13.79
N THR A 438 -24.02 10.48 12.65
CA THR A 438 -22.70 10.87 12.13
C THR A 438 -22.87 11.36 10.70
N ILE A 439 -22.29 12.51 10.34
CA ILE A 439 -22.37 13.08 8.99
C ILE A 439 -20.98 12.99 8.34
N ALA A 440 -20.88 12.43 7.14
CA ALA A 440 -19.65 12.38 6.36
C ALA A 440 -19.82 13.14 5.04
N ILE A 441 -18.98 14.13 4.80
CA ILE A 441 -18.98 14.94 3.58
C ILE A 441 -17.84 14.46 2.67
N CYS A 442 -18.22 13.87 1.53
CA CYS A 442 -17.37 13.02 0.72
C CYS A 442 -17.14 13.54 -0.70
N PHE A 443 -17.39 14.83 -0.98
CA PHE A 443 -17.17 15.38 -2.32
C PHE A 443 -15.72 15.23 -2.79
N ASN A 444 -15.53 15.11 -4.10
CA ASN A 444 -14.20 14.99 -4.72
C ASN A 444 -13.37 16.28 -4.63
N PHE A 445 -14.00 17.42 -4.36
CA PHE A 445 -13.32 18.70 -4.23
C PHE A 445 -13.26 19.14 -2.76
N PRO A 446 -12.06 19.18 -2.14
CA PRO A 446 -11.91 19.47 -0.71
C PRO A 446 -12.51 20.80 -0.24
N HIS A 447 -12.46 21.82 -1.09
CA HIS A 447 -13.02 23.14 -0.76
C HIS A 447 -14.55 23.11 -0.64
N THR A 448 -15.23 22.33 -1.49
CA THR A 448 -16.68 22.13 -1.41
C THR A 448 -17.05 21.38 -0.14
N SER A 449 -16.29 20.31 0.18
CA SER A 449 -16.51 19.55 1.42
C SER A 449 -16.36 20.41 2.66
N LEU A 450 -15.30 21.24 2.71
CA LEU A 450 -15.06 22.17 3.81
C LEU A 450 -16.17 23.21 3.93
N ALA A 451 -16.53 23.87 2.82
CA ALA A 451 -17.55 24.90 2.83
C ALA A 451 -18.89 24.35 3.35
N LEU A 452 -19.35 23.20 2.84
CA LEU A 452 -20.57 22.57 3.32
C LEU A 452 -20.47 22.22 4.81
N GLY A 453 -19.33 21.69 5.26
CA GLY A 453 -19.13 21.34 6.67
C GLY A 453 -19.21 22.53 7.63
N LEU A 454 -19.01 23.75 7.15
CA LEU A 454 -19.18 25.01 7.92
C LEU A 454 -20.58 25.62 7.82
N TYR A 455 -21.40 25.17 6.86
CA TYR A 455 -22.75 25.64 6.57
C TYR A 455 -23.84 24.59 6.87
N LEU A 456 -23.56 23.60 7.72
CA LEU A 456 -24.60 22.70 8.22
C LEU A 456 -25.54 23.46 9.19
N PRO A 457 -26.74 22.93 9.48
CA PRO A 457 -27.68 23.57 10.39
C PRO A 457 -27.07 23.78 11.78
N ASP A 458 -27.38 24.90 12.44
CA ASP A 458 -26.83 25.21 13.77
C ASP A 458 -27.12 24.13 14.81
N ALA A 459 -28.22 23.40 14.67
CA ALA A 459 -28.56 22.26 15.52
C ALA A 459 -27.50 21.14 15.47
N VAL A 460 -26.88 20.88 14.31
CA VAL A 460 -25.81 19.88 14.16
C VAL A 460 -24.63 20.23 15.06
N TYR A 461 -24.24 21.51 15.07
CA TYR A 461 -23.14 22.01 15.90
C TYR A 461 -23.51 22.08 17.37
N ALA A 462 -24.72 22.54 17.70
CA ALA A 462 -25.22 22.65 19.06
C ALA A 462 -25.26 21.27 19.76
N HIS A 463 -25.67 20.23 19.03
CA HIS A 463 -25.71 18.85 19.53
C HIS A 463 -24.37 18.12 19.43
N GLN A 464 -23.29 18.79 18.98
CA GLN A 464 -21.96 18.21 18.81
C GLN A 464 -21.96 16.92 17.98
N VAL A 465 -22.78 16.89 16.93
CA VAL A 465 -22.83 15.77 15.97
C VAL A 465 -21.46 15.64 15.32
N PRO A 466 -20.83 14.45 15.34
CA PRO A 466 -19.59 14.21 14.61
C PRO A 466 -19.78 14.41 13.10
N VAL A 467 -18.97 15.31 12.55
CA VAL A 467 -18.95 15.60 11.11
C VAL A 467 -17.57 15.31 10.54
N LEU A 468 -17.50 14.33 9.65
CA LEU A 468 -16.30 13.95 8.92
C LEU A 468 -16.25 14.76 7.62
N ILE A 469 -15.14 15.44 7.35
CA ILE A 469 -14.99 16.30 6.18
C ILE A 469 -13.80 15.81 5.36
N ARG A 470 -14.05 15.38 4.11
CA ARG A 470 -12.99 14.91 3.22
C ARG A 470 -12.05 16.07 2.86
N GLN A 471 -10.75 15.86 3.07
CA GLN A 471 -9.64 16.71 2.68
C GLN A 471 -8.61 15.86 1.94
N GLU A 472 -8.04 16.35 0.83
CA GLU A 472 -7.07 15.56 0.05
C GLU A 472 -5.61 15.85 0.43
N THR A 473 -5.28 17.08 0.82
CA THR A 473 -3.88 17.51 0.97
C THR A 473 -3.50 17.85 2.41
N SER A 474 -4.32 18.64 3.10
CA SER A 474 -4.02 19.15 4.43
C SER A 474 -5.26 19.25 5.30
N ASP A 475 -5.08 19.03 6.60
CA ASP A 475 -6.10 19.18 7.64
C ASP A 475 -5.98 20.50 8.42
N THR A 476 -5.00 21.36 8.10
CA THR A 476 -4.64 22.54 8.90
C THR A 476 -5.81 23.51 9.10
N ILE A 477 -6.64 23.73 8.07
CA ILE A 477 -7.79 24.65 8.19
C ILE A 477 -8.79 24.12 9.22
N LEU A 478 -9.06 22.82 9.21
CA LEU A 478 -9.98 22.21 10.17
C LEU A 478 -9.40 22.18 11.59
N GLN A 479 -8.08 22.03 11.74
CA GLN A 479 -7.43 22.18 13.05
C GLN A 479 -7.64 23.59 13.63
N ILE A 480 -7.54 24.64 12.80
CA ILE A 480 -7.79 26.02 13.22
C ILE A 480 -9.27 26.22 13.59
N VAL A 481 -10.19 25.75 12.74
CA VAL A 481 -11.63 25.89 12.94
C VAL A 481 -12.10 25.15 14.20
N ASN A 482 -11.53 23.99 14.50
CA ASN A 482 -11.86 23.18 15.68
C ASN A 482 -11.50 23.84 17.01
N SER A 483 -10.70 24.93 17.00
CA SER A 483 -10.46 25.74 18.20
C SER A 483 -11.70 26.50 18.67
N SER A 484 -12.68 26.71 17.78
CA SER A 484 -13.99 27.27 18.12
C SER A 484 -14.89 26.21 18.72
N ILE A 485 -15.57 26.56 19.82
CA ILE A 485 -16.56 25.70 20.50
C ILE A 485 -17.65 25.23 19.51
N LYS A 486 -18.03 26.08 18.54
CA LYS A 486 -19.04 25.75 17.54
C LYS A 486 -18.66 24.54 16.67
N TYR A 487 -17.39 24.40 16.33
CA TYR A 487 -16.92 23.44 15.33
C TYR A 487 -16.09 22.30 15.92
N GLN A 488 -16.14 22.10 17.24
CA GLN A 488 -15.30 21.14 17.94
C GLN A 488 -15.50 19.67 17.51
N ALA A 489 -16.65 19.33 16.93
CA ALA A 489 -16.96 17.99 16.44
C ALA A 489 -16.55 17.73 14.96
N LEU A 490 -16.01 18.73 14.24
CA LEU A 490 -15.56 18.54 12.85
C LEU A 490 -14.24 17.77 12.81
N ARG A 491 -14.11 16.79 11.91
CA ARG A 491 -12.88 16.00 11.76
C ARG A 491 -12.47 15.89 10.27
N PRO A 492 -11.23 16.22 9.92
CA PRO A 492 -10.71 15.97 8.57
C PRO A 492 -10.47 14.48 8.35
N PHE A 493 -10.66 13.99 7.12
CA PHE A 493 -10.24 12.63 6.72
C PHE A 493 -9.95 12.56 5.21
N GLY A 494 -9.35 11.45 4.75
CA GLY A 494 -9.21 11.16 3.32
C GLY A 494 -7.99 11.79 2.63
N MET A 495 -6.96 12.18 3.39
CA MET A 495 -5.75 12.79 2.84
C MET A 495 -4.96 11.81 1.97
N VAL A 496 -4.74 12.17 0.70
CA VAL A 496 -4.12 11.29 -0.33
C VAL A 496 -2.70 10.94 0.04
N ASN A 497 -1.94 11.96 0.47
CA ASN A 497 -0.56 11.83 0.89
C ASN A 497 -0.36 10.91 2.09
N ARG A 498 -1.41 10.52 2.82
CA ARG A 498 -1.30 9.65 4.00
C ARG A 498 -1.97 8.31 3.82
N CYS A 499 -2.28 7.87 2.60
CA CYS A 499 -3.06 6.65 2.34
C CYS A 499 -2.55 5.39 3.03
N TYR A 500 -1.27 5.07 2.91
CA TYR A 500 -0.76 3.75 3.30
C TYR A 500 -0.54 3.68 4.81
N ASP A 501 -0.92 2.58 5.46
CA ASP A 501 -0.64 2.36 6.87
C ASP A 501 0.11 1.05 7.06
N LEU A 502 1.44 1.12 7.25
CA LEU A 502 2.22 -0.07 7.63
C LEU A 502 1.69 -0.73 8.91
N THR A 503 1.06 0.01 9.83
CA THR A 503 0.51 -0.61 11.05
C THR A 503 -0.75 -1.45 10.77
N MET A 504 -1.46 -1.17 9.67
CA MET A 504 -2.61 -1.97 9.24
C MET A 504 -2.18 -3.24 8.47
N GLU A 505 -0.90 -3.39 8.12
CA GLU A 505 -0.35 -4.66 7.61
C GLU A 505 -0.30 -5.74 8.71
N ASN A 506 -0.37 -5.34 9.99
CA ASN A 506 -0.33 -6.27 11.11
C ASN A 506 -1.65 -7.04 11.21
N LEU A 507 -1.74 -8.11 10.43
CA LEU A 507 -2.88 -9.03 10.37
C LEU A 507 -2.93 -10.01 11.56
N TYR A 508 -2.35 -9.66 12.72
CA TYR A 508 -2.32 -10.54 13.90
C TYR A 508 -3.72 -11.00 14.31
N LEU A 509 -4.63 -10.05 14.55
CA LEU A 509 -5.99 -10.36 14.98
C LEU A 509 -6.75 -11.24 13.96
N PRO A 510 -6.79 -10.90 12.65
CA PRO A 510 -7.33 -11.80 11.62
C PRO A 510 -6.69 -13.20 11.59
N LYS A 511 -5.36 -13.29 11.73
CA LYS A 511 -4.63 -14.58 11.75
C LYS A 511 -5.04 -15.45 12.94
N TYR A 512 -5.18 -14.86 14.14
CA TYR A 512 -5.63 -15.58 15.32
C TYR A 512 -7.09 -16.04 15.21
N ILE A 513 -7.97 -15.19 14.66
CA ILE A 513 -9.37 -15.56 14.37
C ILE A 513 -9.39 -16.79 13.44
N ASN A 514 -8.60 -16.76 12.36
CA ASN A 514 -8.51 -17.90 11.45
C ASN A 514 -8.01 -19.17 12.15
N TYR A 515 -7.01 -19.05 13.02
CA TYR A 515 -6.49 -20.17 13.79
C TYR A 515 -7.54 -20.78 14.73
N VAL A 516 -8.31 -19.94 15.44
CA VAL A 516 -9.40 -20.41 16.31
C VAL A 516 -10.43 -21.19 15.51
N TYR A 517 -10.86 -20.67 14.35
CA TYR A 517 -11.77 -21.41 13.47
C TYR A 517 -11.17 -22.75 13.03
N ASP A 518 -9.95 -22.75 12.49
CA ASP A 518 -9.27 -23.98 12.01
C ASP A 518 -9.16 -25.03 13.12
N TYR A 519 -8.76 -24.61 14.33
CA TYR A 519 -8.66 -25.49 15.49
C TYR A 519 -10.04 -26.04 15.90
N PHE A 520 -11.07 -25.19 15.94
CA PHE A 520 -12.43 -25.60 16.30
C PHE A 520 -13.04 -26.55 15.27
N TYR A 521 -12.77 -26.36 13.97
CA TYR A 521 -13.18 -27.29 12.92
C TYR A 521 -12.60 -28.69 13.16
N GLN A 522 -11.34 -28.77 13.56
CA GLN A 522 -10.60 -30.03 13.77
C GLN A 522 -10.93 -30.72 15.10
N HIS A 523 -11.13 -29.96 16.18
CA HIS A 523 -11.21 -30.50 17.54
C HIS A 523 -12.57 -30.34 18.22
N GLY A 524 -13.46 -29.48 17.70
CA GLY A 524 -14.77 -29.19 18.28
C GLY A 524 -14.74 -28.38 19.57
N VAL A 525 -13.57 -27.86 19.95
CA VAL A 525 -13.34 -26.99 21.11
C VAL A 525 -12.39 -25.87 20.74
N ASN A 526 -12.41 -24.76 21.49
CA ASN A 526 -11.46 -23.66 21.29
C ASN A 526 -10.03 -24.08 21.69
N PRO A 527 -8.99 -23.49 21.06
CA PRO A 527 -7.61 -23.79 21.40
C PRO A 527 -7.29 -23.36 22.83
N PRO A 528 -6.50 -24.14 23.58
CA PRO A 528 -6.08 -23.78 24.94
C PRO A 528 -5.01 -22.68 24.97
N ASP A 529 -4.23 -22.54 23.89
CA ASP A 529 -3.20 -21.52 23.71
C ASP A 529 -3.05 -21.16 22.22
N LEU A 530 -2.38 -20.04 21.94
CA LEU A 530 -2.19 -19.53 20.59
C LEU A 530 -0.75 -19.77 20.09
N PRO A 531 -0.58 -20.11 18.80
CA PRO A 531 0.72 -20.51 18.26
C PRO A 531 1.61 -19.30 17.96
N SER A 532 2.86 -19.58 17.59
CA SER A 532 3.83 -18.56 17.16
C SER A 532 3.39 -17.82 15.90
N GLU A 533 3.85 -16.57 15.73
CA GLU A 533 3.57 -15.75 14.54
C GLU A 533 3.97 -16.44 13.22
N LYS A 534 5.06 -17.22 13.24
CA LYS A 534 5.53 -17.96 12.08
C LYS A 534 4.49 -18.97 11.60
N GLU A 535 3.94 -19.77 12.53
CA GLU A 535 2.91 -20.77 12.21
C GLU A 535 1.63 -20.09 11.68
N LEU A 536 1.20 -19.01 12.33
CA LEU A 536 0.03 -18.23 11.89
C LEU A 536 0.20 -17.72 10.46
N THR A 537 1.38 -17.17 10.14
CA THR A 537 1.66 -16.62 8.82
C THR A 537 1.71 -17.72 7.75
N GLU A 538 2.28 -18.88 8.08
CA GLU A 538 2.27 -20.04 7.17
C GLU A 538 0.86 -20.56 6.88
N LYS A 539 -0.03 -20.60 7.88
CA LYS A 539 -1.45 -20.97 7.70
C LYS A 539 -2.21 -19.89 6.90
N TRP A 540 -2.02 -18.62 7.26
CA TRP A 540 -2.65 -17.48 6.60
C TRP A 540 -2.36 -17.44 5.10
N ASN A 541 -1.11 -17.67 4.71
CA ASN A 541 -0.68 -17.60 3.31
C ASN A 541 -1.23 -18.75 2.44
N LYS A 542 -1.71 -19.84 3.05
CA LYS A 542 -2.38 -20.94 2.35
C LYS A 542 -3.89 -20.74 2.23
N LEU A 543 -4.45 -19.78 2.96
CA LEU A 543 -5.88 -19.51 2.99
C LEU A 543 -6.37 -18.89 1.66
N ARG A 544 -7.59 -19.25 1.25
CA ARG A 544 -8.25 -18.57 0.11
C ARG A 544 -8.47 -17.09 0.47
N VAL A 545 -8.32 -16.18 -0.49
CA VAL A 545 -8.41 -14.73 -0.23
C VAL A 545 -9.78 -14.32 0.34
N VAL A 546 -10.88 -14.93 -0.11
CA VAL A 546 -12.22 -14.70 0.46
C VAL A 546 -12.27 -14.97 1.97
N LYS A 547 -11.57 -16.03 2.43
CA LYS A 547 -11.49 -16.35 3.86
C LYS A 547 -10.55 -15.40 4.60
N GLN A 548 -9.46 -14.93 3.99
CA GLN A 548 -8.63 -13.89 4.60
C GLN A 548 -9.45 -12.61 4.86
N TRP A 549 -10.23 -12.15 3.88
CA TRP A 549 -11.11 -10.99 4.02
C TRP A 549 -12.18 -11.19 5.09
N SER A 550 -12.80 -12.38 5.15
CA SER A 550 -13.78 -12.70 6.19
C SER A 550 -13.21 -12.56 7.61
N ASN A 551 -11.99 -13.05 7.85
CA ASN A 551 -11.31 -12.87 9.13
C ASN A 551 -10.93 -11.40 9.40
N ILE A 552 -10.62 -10.61 8.35
CA ILE A 552 -10.34 -9.17 8.48
C ILE A 552 -11.59 -8.40 8.89
N TYR A 553 -12.76 -8.69 8.31
CA TYR A 553 -14.02 -8.03 8.66
C TYR A 553 -14.50 -8.43 10.06
N ASN A 554 -14.39 -9.72 10.42
CA ASN A 554 -14.64 -10.16 11.80
C ASN A 554 -13.76 -9.39 12.79
N ALA A 555 -12.43 -9.33 12.55
CA ALA A 555 -11.49 -8.58 13.37
C ALA A 555 -11.87 -7.09 13.52
N SER A 556 -12.31 -6.48 12.41
CA SER A 556 -12.68 -5.06 12.36
C SER A 556 -13.94 -4.74 13.18
N SER A 557 -14.82 -5.73 13.40
CA SER A 557 -16.05 -5.57 14.19
C SER A 557 -15.88 -5.81 15.71
N ILE A 558 -14.74 -6.39 16.16
CA ILE A 558 -14.55 -6.79 17.57
C ILE A 558 -14.71 -5.61 18.52
N ALA A 559 -14.15 -4.44 18.19
CA ALA A 559 -14.25 -3.27 19.04
C ALA A 559 -15.71 -2.81 19.25
N THR A 560 -16.54 -2.89 18.20
CA THR A 560 -17.96 -2.55 18.25
C THR A 560 -18.73 -3.54 19.13
N LYS A 561 -18.50 -4.84 18.96
CA LYS A 561 -19.13 -5.89 19.79
C LYS A 561 -18.80 -5.73 21.27
N LEU A 562 -17.54 -5.46 21.59
CA LEU A 562 -17.11 -5.30 22.98
C LEU A 562 -17.71 -4.05 23.63
N ARG A 563 -17.83 -2.93 22.91
CA ARG A 563 -18.51 -1.73 23.43
C ARG A 563 -19.97 -2.01 23.77
N SER A 564 -20.67 -2.85 22.99
CA SER A 564 -22.06 -3.25 23.27
C SER A 564 -22.25 -3.97 24.62
N ILE A 565 -21.19 -4.54 25.19
CA ILE A 565 -21.17 -5.16 26.52
C ILE A 565 -20.35 -4.36 27.55
N GLY A 566 -20.05 -3.09 27.25
CA GLY A 566 -19.37 -2.16 28.17
C GLY A 566 -17.84 -2.32 28.24
N ILE A 567 -17.21 -2.98 27.26
CA ILE A 567 -15.76 -3.15 27.19
C ILE A 567 -15.18 -2.26 26.07
N ALA A 568 -14.33 -1.29 26.44
CA ALA A 568 -13.65 -0.40 25.50
C ALA A 568 -12.21 -0.85 25.23
N LEU A 569 -11.76 -0.69 23.97
CA LEU A 569 -10.37 -0.94 23.54
C LEU A 569 -9.63 0.39 23.30
N PRO A 570 -8.29 0.45 23.51
CA PRO A 570 -7.44 -0.60 24.08
C PRO A 570 -7.70 -0.77 25.59
N MET A 571 -7.57 -2.01 26.08
CA MET A 571 -7.73 -2.30 27.50
C MET A 571 -6.44 -1.97 28.26
N LYS A 572 -6.57 -1.51 29.52
CA LYS A 572 -5.42 -1.32 30.42
C LYS A 572 -4.99 -2.62 31.09
N ASP A 573 -5.97 -3.45 31.43
CA ASP A 573 -5.78 -4.73 32.11
C ASP A 573 -6.16 -5.89 31.18
N ARG A 574 -5.77 -7.10 31.57
CA ARG A 574 -6.23 -8.32 30.90
C ARG A 574 -7.76 -8.37 30.84
N MET A 575 -8.27 -8.79 29.69
CA MET A 575 -9.68 -9.00 29.45
C MET A 575 -10.19 -10.19 30.25
N ARG A 576 -11.33 -10.01 30.93
CA ARG A 576 -12.07 -11.09 31.60
C ARG A 576 -12.69 -12.05 30.59
N GLU A 577 -13.03 -13.24 31.06
CA GLU A 577 -13.90 -14.14 30.31
C GLU A 577 -15.29 -13.52 30.11
N LEU A 578 -15.91 -13.85 28.98
CA LEU A 578 -17.27 -13.44 28.66
C LEU A 578 -18.25 -14.38 29.35
N THR A 579 -19.36 -13.83 29.85
CA THR A 579 -20.44 -14.63 30.42
C THR A 579 -21.18 -15.40 29.31
N PRO A 580 -21.86 -16.52 29.63
CA PRO A 580 -22.65 -17.25 28.63
C PRO A 580 -23.70 -16.39 27.91
N HIS A 581 -24.29 -15.43 28.62
CA HIS A 581 -25.26 -14.47 28.06
C HIS A 581 -24.60 -13.53 27.04
N GLU A 582 -23.45 -12.95 27.38
CA GLU A 582 -22.69 -12.09 26.47
C GLU A 582 -22.22 -12.85 25.22
N ILE A 583 -21.78 -14.10 25.38
CA ILE A 583 -21.40 -14.95 24.24
C ILE A 583 -22.60 -15.19 23.31
N ALA A 584 -23.77 -15.52 23.87
CA ALA A 584 -24.96 -15.79 23.07
C ALA A 584 -25.40 -14.57 22.25
N ILE A 585 -25.40 -13.38 22.85
CA ILE A 585 -25.76 -12.13 22.18
C ILE A 585 -24.75 -11.77 21.10
N LEU A 586 -23.45 -11.81 21.41
CA LEU A 586 -22.41 -11.40 20.47
C LEU A 586 -22.23 -12.40 19.33
N ALA A 587 -22.54 -13.68 19.54
CA ALA A 587 -22.59 -14.68 18.47
C ALA A 587 -23.68 -14.37 17.44
N GLU A 588 -24.87 -13.97 17.89
CA GLU A 588 -25.95 -13.54 16.98
C GLU A 588 -25.61 -12.27 16.21
N VAL A 589 -24.94 -11.31 16.87
CA VAL A 589 -24.40 -10.11 16.21
C VAL A 589 -23.34 -10.46 15.16
N GLU A 590 -22.47 -11.45 15.45
CA GLU A 590 -21.50 -11.93 14.47
C GLU A 590 -22.18 -12.58 13.26
N HIS A 591 -23.24 -13.36 13.46
CA HIS A 591 -23.98 -13.96 12.36
C HIS A 591 -24.68 -12.91 11.48
N ASN A 592 -25.27 -11.87 12.08
CA ASN A 592 -25.86 -10.76 11.32
C ASN A 592 -24.80 -10.02 10.48
N ARG A 593 -23.63 -9.76 11.07
CA ARG A 593 -22.48 -9.19 10.36
C ARG A 593 -22.01 -10.08 9.21
N TRP A 594 -21.89 -11.38 9.45
CA TRP A 594 -21.45 -12.35 8.45
C TRP A 594 -22.46 -12.50 7.30
N ASN A 595 -23.77 -12.47 7.59
CA ASN A 595 -24.81 -12.42 6.56
C ASN A 595 -24.61 -11.24 5.61
N VAL A 596 -24.41 -10.03 6.16
CA VAL A 596 -24.17 -8.83 5.34
C VAL A 596 -22.86 -8.94 4.55
N GLU A 597 -21.80 -9.49 5.14
CA GLU A 597 -20.54 -9.74 4.43
C GLU A 597 -20.73 -10.63 3.20
N GLU A 598 -21.38 -11.80 3.33
CA GLU A 598 -21.57 -12.71 2.20
C GLU A 598 -22.45 -12.08 1.11
N LEU A 599 -23.48 -11.32 1.48
CA LEU A 599 -24.31 -10.57 0.53
C LEU A 599 -23.52 -9.50 -0.23
N LEU A 600 -22.63 -8.77 0.46
CA LEU A 600 -21.72 -7.80 -0.15
C LEU A 600 -20.69 -8.45 -1.08
N MET A 601 -20.29 -9.69 -0.81
CA MET A 601 -19.43 -10.50 -1.68
C MET A 601 -20.17 -11.09 -2.89
N GLY A 602 -21.49 -10.93 -2.97
CA GLY A 602 -22.30 -11.40 -4.09
C GLY A 602 -22.87 -12.81 -3.91
N TYR A 603 -22.84 -13.37 -2.69
CA TYR A 603 -23.63 -14.55 -2.37
C TYR A 603 -25.10 -14.17 -2.22
N ARG A 604 -25.98 -15.12 -2.47
CA ARG A 604 -27.43 -15.01 -2.28
C ARG A 604 -27.94 -16.10 -1.35
N THR A 605 -29.15 -15.92 -0.86
CA THR A 605 -29.90 -17.00 -0.19
C THR A 605 -30.18 -18.14 -1.16
N VAL A 606 -30.37 -19.33 -0.60
CA VAL A 606 -30.93 -20.46 -1.34
C VAL A 606 -32.41 -20.22 -1.63
N THR A 607 -32.87 -20.69 -2.78
CA THR A 607 -34.32 -20.71 -3.07
C THR A 607 -35.02 -21.81 -2.26
N PRO A 608 -36.35 -21.75 -2.07
CA PRO A 608 -37.08 -22.80 -1.35
C PRO A 608 -36.91 -24.21 -1.94
N GLU A 609 -36.70 -24.31 -3.26
CA GLU A 609 -36.41 -25.56 -3.94
C GLU A 609 -34.99 -26.05 -3.63
N GLU A 610 -34.00 -25.15 -3.72
CA GLU A 610 -32.60 -25.46 -3.39
C GLU A 610 -32.43 -25.84 -1.91
N GLU A 611 -33.17 -25.20 -1.01
CA GLU A 611 -33.21 -25.54 0.42
C GLU A 611 -33.66 -26.99 0.62
N LYS A 612 -34.80 -27.39 0.01
CA LYS A 612 -35.30 -28.77 0.07
C LYS A 612 -34.33 -29.80 -0.52
N GLU A 613 -33.55 -29.41 -1.52
CA GLU A 613 -32.52 -30.28 -2.10
C GLU A 613 -31.34 -30.46 -1.14
N ILE A 614 -30.87 -29.39 -0.51
CA ILE A 614 -29.81 -29.43 0.50
C ILE A 614 -30.26 -30.20 1.74
N GLU A 615 -31.51 -30.05 2.19
CA GLU A 615 -32.05 -30.83 3.31
C GLU A 615 -32.07 -32.35 3.03
N LYS A 616 -32.25 -32.75 1.77
CA LYS A 616 -32.17 -34.16 1.35
C LYS A 616 -30.73 -34.65 1.23
N ASN A 617 -29.81 -33.77 0.85
CA ASN A 617 -28.39 -34.07 0.73
C ASN A 617 -27.54 -32.85 1.14
N ILE A 618 -27.06 -32.87 2.39
CA ILE A 618 -26.33 -31.76 3.00
C ILE A 618 -25.02 -31.42 2.26
N GLU A 619 -24.42 -32.38 1.56
CA GLU A 619 -23.21 -32.18 0.75
C GLU A 619 -23.42 -31.16 -0.39
N LEU A 620 -24.68 -30.95 -0.81
CA LEU A 620 -25.03 -29.94 -1.82
C LEU A 620 -24.80 -28.51 -1.33
N LYS A 621 -24.70 -28.30 -0.01
CA LYS A 621 -24.42 -26.98 0.60
C LYS A 621 -23.16 -26.35 0.01
N ASN A 622 -22.06 -27.11 -0.02
CA ASN A 622 -20.78 -26.64 -0.57
C ASN A 622 -20.84 -26.48 -2.09
N VAL A 623 -21.54 -27.38 -2.78
CA VAL A 623 -21.72 -27.31 -4.25
C VAL A 623 -22.46 -26.04 -4.64
N TYR A 624 -23.50 -25.66 -3.91
CA TYR A 624 -24.34 -24.49 -4.23
C TYR A 624 -23.60 -23.19 -3.91
N LYS A 625 -22.84 -23.18 -2.81
CA LYS A 625 -21.94 -22.06 -2.48
C LYS A 625 -20.93 -21.82 -3.60
N GLU A 626 -20.22 -22.86 -4.06
CA GLU A 626 -19.13 -22.70 -5.02
C GLU A 626 -19.61 -22.50 -6.46
N LYS A 627 -20.70 -23.17 -6.89
CA LYS A 627 -21.13 -23.15 -8.30
C LYS A 627 -22.26 -22.17 -8.60
N ARG A 628 -23.07 -21.79 -7.61
CA ARG A 628 -24.28 -20.97 -7.81
C ARG A 628 -24.30 -19.69 -6.97
N THR A 629 -23.22 -19.44 -6.24
CA THR A 629 -23.10 -18.36 -5.24
C THR A 629 -24.29 -18.34 -4.27
N ALA A 630 -24.87 -19.50 -3.99
CA ALA A 630 -26.02 -19.65 -3.12
C ALA A 630 -25.58 -20.26 -1.80
N HIS A 631 -25.74 -19.53 -0.70
CA HIS A 631 -25.25 -19.94 0.60
C HIS A 631 -26.41 -20.35 1.51
N TYR A 632 -26.37 -21.60 1.97
CA TYR A 632 -27.44 -22.17 2.80
C TYR A 632 -27.61 -21.42 4.13
N ASP A 633 -26.50 -21.00 4.76
CA ASP A 633 -26.54 -20.34 6.07
C ASP A 633 -26.85 -18.83 6.03
N ILE A 634 -27.07 -18.22 4.85
CA ILE A 634 -27.58 -16.83 4.80
C ILE A 634 -29.06 -16.87 5.20
N ARG A 635 -29.32 -16.74 6.50
CA ARG A 635 -30.64 -16.87 7.13
C ARG A 635 -30.62 -16.27 8.56
N PRO A 636 -31.77 -16.13 9.23
CA PRO A 636 -31.82 -15.69 10.63
C PRO A 636 -31.03 -16.64 11.55
N TYR A 637 -30.42 -16.10 12.62
CA TYR A 637 -29.62 -16.88 13.58
C TYR A 637 -30.41 -18.02 14.23
N GLU A 638 -31.68 -17.79 14.52
CA GLU A 638 -32.59 -18.78 15.13
C GLU A 638 -32.99 -19.94 14.19
N ASP A 639 -32.81 -19.78 12.87
CA ASP A 639 -33.04 -20.83 11.87
C ASP A 639 -31.72 -21.47 11.39
N LEU A 640 -30.60 -21.21 12.07
CA LEU A 640 -29.37 -21.94 11.79
C LEU A 640 -29.55 -23.45 12.06
N ARG A 641 -29.08 -24.27 11.12
CA ARG A 641 -29.29 -25.72 11.14
C ARG A 641 -27.98 -26.48 11.20
N SER A 642 -28.08 -27.78 11.39
CA SER A 642 -26.93 -28.67 11.41
C SER A 642 -26.17 -28.67 10.08
N ASP A 643 -24.85 -28.66 10.18
CA ASP A 643 -23.93 -28.87 9.06
C ASP A 643 -23.72 -30.36 8.78
N GLU A 644 -22.81 -30.68 7.84
CA GLU A 644 -22.45 -32.05 7.45
C GLU A 644 -21.93 -32.90 8.64
N SER A 645 -21.40 -32.26 9.69
CA SER A 645 -20.91 -32.92 10.91
C SER A 645 -22.00 -33.09 11.98
N GLY A 646 -23.24 -32.68 11.69
CA GLY A 646 -24.37 -32.72 12.61
C GLY A 646 -24.39 -31.57 13.62
N ARG A 647 -23.39 -30.68 13.62
CA ARG A 647 -23.29 -29.53 14.51
C ARG A 647 -24.13 -28.38 13.98
N CYS A 648 -24.93 -27.74 14.82
CA CYS A 648 -25.65 -26.53 14.43
C CYS A 648 -24.65 -25.42 14.07
N ALA A 649 -24.83 -24.73 12.94
CA ALA A 649 -23.86 -23.76 12.45
C ALA A 649 -23.57 -22.60 13.43
N ASN A 650 -24.49 -22.30 14.36
CA ASN A 650 -24.29 -21.26 15.38
C ASN A 650 -23.10 -21.53 16.31
N VAL A 651 -22.61 -22.78 16.40
CA VAL A 651 -21.44 -23.11 17.25
C VAL A 651 -20.18 -22.39 16.80
N TYR A 652 -20.07 -22.03 15.51
CA TYR A 652 -18.90 -21.32 14.98
C TYR A 652 -18.87 -19.86 15.48
N ASP A 653 -20.02 -19.19 15.55
CA ASP A 653 -20.13 -17.83 16.08
C ASP A 653 -19.92 -17.79 17.61
N ILE A 654 -20.43 -18.81 18.31
CA ILE A 654 -20.19 -19.00 19.76
C ILE A 654 -18.71 -19.26 20.03
N SER A 655 -18.07 -20.12 19.24
CA SER A 655 -16.65 -20.47 19.35
C SER A 655 -15.76 -19.23 19.21
N ILE A 656 -15.92 -18.46 18.13
CA ILE A 656 -15.06 -17.29 17.91
C ILE A 656 -15.29 -16.22 18.97
N THR A 657 -16.55 -15.98 19.36
CA THR A 657 -16.92 -14.98 20.35
C THR A 657 -16.32 -15.31 21.71
N SER A 658 -16.43 -16.57 22.15
CA SER A 658 -15.84 -17.04 23.41
C SER A 658 -14.30 -17.03 23.40
N ALA A 659 -13.66 -17.06 22.23
CA ALA A 659 -12.20 -16.99 22.11
C ALA A 659 -11.65 -15.55 22.10
N ILE A 660 -12.48 -14.50 21.97
CA ILE A 660 -12.01 -13.10 21.92
C ILE A 660 -11.09 -12.74 23.11
N PRO A 661 -11.42 -13.07 24.38
CA PRO A 661 -10.54 -12.79 25.50
C PRO A 661 -9.16 -13.45 25.39
N LEU A 662 -9.09 -14.70 24.90
CA LEU A 662 -7.83 -15.41 24.69
C LEU A 662 -6.95 -14.66 23.69
N ILE A 663 -7.53 -14.25 22.55
CA ILE A 663 -6.81 -13.54 21.49
C ILE A 663 -6.29 -12.18 21.98
N LEU A 664 -7.15 -11.37 22.59
CA LEU A 664 -6.77 -10.03 23.04
C LEU A 664 -5.75 -10.06 24.18
N ASN A 665 -5.88 -11.00 25.11
CA ASN A 665 -4.89 -11.17 26.19
C ASN A 665 -3.52 -11.59 25.67
N HIS A 666 -3.46 -12.44 24.65
CA HIS A 666 -2.20 -12.85 24.03
C HIS A 666 -1.51 -11.67 23.33
N ILE A 667 -2.27 -10.86 22.58
CA ILE A 667 -1.73 -9.66 21.92
C ILE A 667 -1.21 -8.65 22.94
N HIS A 668 -1.96 -8.43 24.04
CA HIS A 668 -1.53 -7.56 25.13
C HIS A 668 -0.18 -8.00 25.71
N THR A 669 0.00 -9.30 26.02
CA THR A 669 1.27 -9.81 26.55
C THR A 669 2.46 -9.70 25.59
N GLN A 670 2.24 -9.77 24.28
CA GLN A 670 3.34 -9.59 23.31
C GLN A 670 3.76 -8.13 23.18
N THR A 671 2.84 -7.19 23.42
CA THR A 671 3.15 -5.75 23.31
C THR A 671 4.02 -5.29 24.48
N ASP A 672 3.71 -5.77 25.70
CA ASP A 672 4.49 -5.46 26.91
C ASP A 672 5.93 -6.02 26.85
N GLN A 673 6.15 -7.17 26.18
CA GLN A 673 7.48 -7.77 26.03
C GLN A 673 8.40 -7.06 25.04
N VAL A 674 7.90 -6.09 24.27
CA VAL A 674 8.68 -5.32 23.28
C VAL A 674 9.09 -3.95 23.83
N GLU A 675 8.50 -3.50 24.94
CA GLU A 675 8.84 -2.24 25.62
C GLU A 675 9.87 -2.38 26.76
N ASP A 676 10.16 -3.62 27.20
CA ASP A 676 11.30 -3.99 28.08
C ASP A 676 12.53 -4.44 27.27
#